data_AF-A0A522DYR3-F1
#
_entry.id   AF-A0A522DYR3-F1
#
_cell.length_a   1.000
_cell.length_b   1.000
_cell.length_c   1.000
_cell.angle_alpha   90.00
_cell.angle_beta   90.00
_cell.angle_gamma   90.00
#
_symmetry.space_group_name_H-M   'P 1'
#
loop_
_entity.id
_entity.type
_entity.pdbx_description
1 polymer ?
#
loop_
_entity_poly.entity_id
_entity_poly.type
_entity_poly.pdbx_seq_one_letter_code
_entity_poly.pdbx_strand_id
1 'polypeptide(L)'
;MNNDNFPLRIVERLNTASGAWRGRRGAGTVVAKGMYRFGRNALAELQVSVFDDADRSVAITAELCQNALELMFARLNGNPSFSDMLEKLAGRELAVVFVEGHEHLLELDSDTAVIACDLAIPLGYADANYRDTAPRTEVQQGFEYLLVLAHYHLVLRWQGWTERQALGKVIELYASFAKAERACLHSVLEGGILDSGNLFSLFLKRAVFDPSAGIENRHQPAWLDQQMTWLLGQDRVDLPYPRQAAVNILHGEADVDEQRSRLYHLLRGYDRPLEHGNIERIATEVCVARQQLIFGRMSRAFHNQATLFANAVLLTPSPAWRQLAAELSSLAAAAPELQAGAGALALLLNSSVEIPLTTLEGACERFEDAVLDEQKQALSNALVPSRARIENFNDPLAGPFEAVAEHEAIMARAGQGLRLVDCIRRELLGATKRHAAYVVISQRPSPTGSHLLIKINEFQDPYSGKAENLRKLVRLAGDRIYSSPDYGWLSVADHWIEAIPLFIKEEVLVQEGQESTRTVIDIGGMEVSFREEMADLWAGNLHRVLESEWLCLARECVAAGKFTDLDEDALRQCLHEASAADDIAAVGVLLGEIYRRQIVQIQQLIEAEELEPFDALRQILLGGDLLRRLEGRQLATGSWTASAREILQDNGYSKDFDREISRLKPEALKPRRALPTLHVLTTQSAGMTEGYIRTWLEESMALFNIAEDLGLHEPIAEREAFFTARILGLGEKVIRELGIWIEVEALCADEQISQTAAVLRLINRNRLIQDELSCLGALLEFDETQQGRKK
;
A
#
# COMPACT_ATOMS: atom_id res chain seq x y z
N MET A 1 5.12 -8.63 11.94
CA MET A 1 4.08 -9.62 12.26
C MET A 1 4.16 -10.70 11.19
N ASN A 2 4.67 -11.88 11.55
CA ASN A 2 4.67 -13.07 10.71
C ASN A 2 3.44 -13.88 11.12
N ASN A 3 2.25 -13.42 10.71
CA ASN A 3 1.03 -14.19 10.94
C ASN A 3 0.85 -15.10 9.73
N ASP A 4 0.95 -16.41 9.96
CA ASP A 4 0.84 -17.43 8.93
C ASP A 4 -0.64 -17.84 8.84
N ASN A 5 -1.46 -16.93 8.34
CA ASN A 5 -2.91 -17.07 8.24
C ASN A 5 -3.32 -17.78 6.95
N PHE A 6 -4.39 -18.57 7.03
CA PHE A 6 -5.07 -19.03 5.81
C PHE A 6 -5.78 -17.82 5.18
N PRO A 7 -5.49 -17.45 3.91
CA PRO A 7 -5.96 -16.19 3.30
C PRO A 7 -7.44 -16.26 2.87
N LEU A 8 -8.29 -16.41 3.87
CA LEU A 8 -9.74 -16.33 3.83
C LEU A 8 -10.18 -15.45 5.00
N ARG A 9 -10.69 -14.27 4.66
CA ARG A 9 -11.22 -13.29 5.60
C ARG A 9 -12.69 -13.55 5.86
N ILE A 10 -13.04 -13.79 7.12
CA ILE A 10 -14.43 -14.02 7.55
C ILE A 10 -15.26 -12.75 7.37
N VAL A 11 -16.52 -12.90 6.97
CA VAL A 11 -17.45 -11.78 6.81
C VAL A 11 -17.84 -11.20 8.18
N GLU A 12 -17.67 -9.89 8.34
CA GLU A 12 -18.24 -9.14 9.46
C GLU A 12 -19.64 -8.66 9.11
N ARG A 13 -19.77 -8.03 7.93
CA ARG A 13 -21.03 -7.42 7.50
C ARG A 13 -21.08 -7.29 5.98
N LEU A 14 -22.27 -7.52 5.42
CA LEU A 14 -22.64 -7.09 4.06
C LEU A 14 -23.41 -5.76 4.16
N ASN A 15 -22.92 -4.71 3.51
CA ASN A 15 -23.68 -3.48 3.35
C ASN A 15 -24.75 -3.71 2.27
N THR A 16 -26.01 -3.83 2.68
CA THR A 16 -27.13 -4.09 1.75
C THR A 16 -27.43 -2.93 0.79
N ALA A 17 -26.98 -1.70 1.11
CA ALA A 17 -27.20 -0.53 0.26
C ALA A 17 -26.16 -0.44 -0.87
N SER A 18 -24.87 -0.65 -0.56
CA SER A 18 -23.78 -0.61 -1.55
C SER A 18 -23.46 -1.97 -2.17
N GLY A 19 -23.84 -3.07 -1.52
CA GLY A 19 -23.40 -4.43 -1.84
C GLY A 19 -21.94 -4.70 -1.47
N ALA A 20 -21.27 -3.77 -0.78
CA ALA A 20 -19.90 -3.93 -0.35
C ALA A 20 -19.79 -4.85 0.87
N TRP A 21 -18.73 -5.66 0.88
CA TRP A 21 -18.45 -6.60 1.96
C TRP A 21 -17.39 -6.02 2.87
N ARG A 22 -17.57 -6.21 4.18
CA ARG A 22 -16.58 -5.89 5.19
C ARG A 22 -16.13 -7.18 5.86
N GLY A 23 -14.83 -7.46 5.79
CA GLY A 23 -14.21 -8.55 6.53
C GLY A 23 -14.03 -8.21 8.00
N ARG A 24 -14.05 -9.23 8.86
CA ARG A 24 -13.69 -9.09 10.27
C ARG A 24 -12.24 -8.63 10.39
N ARG A 25 -11.97 -7.82 11.41
CA ARG A 25 -10.64 -7.29 11.71
C ARG A 25 -10.32 -7.52 13.18
N GLY A 26 -9.18 -8.14 13.46
CA GLY A 26 -8.66 -8.34 14.81
C GLY A 26 -8.54 -9.79 15.26
N ALA A 27 -7.79 -9.97 16.36
CA ALA A 27 -7.42 -11.29 16.87
C ALA A 27 -8.57 -12.10 17.47
N GLY A 28 -9.74 -11.49 17.74
CA GLY A 28 -10.87 -12.14 18.40
C GLY A 28 -10.65 -12.38 19.91
N THR A 29 -11.61 -13.06 20.55
CA THR A 29 -11.54 -13.37 21.99
C THR A 29 -11.30 -14.87 22.20
N VAL A 30 -10.26 -15.21 22.95
CA VAL A 30 -9.95 -16.60 23.31
C VAL A 30 -11.03 -17.15 24.24
N VAL A 31 -11.66 -18.25 23.85
CA VAL A 31 -12.73 -18.90 24.63
C VAL A 31 -12.35 -20.29 25.15
N ALA A 32 -11.42 -20.98 24.50
CA ALA A 32 -10.94 -22.29 24.96
C ALA A 32 -9.54 -22.60 24.43
N LYS A 33 -8.87 -23.57 25.07
CA LYS A 33 -7.56 -24.09 24.65
C LYS A 33 -7.63 -25.60 24.40
N GLY A 34 -6.79 -26.06 23.49
CA GLY A 34 -6.73 -27.45 23.09
C GLY A 34 -5.37 -27.85 22.53
N MET A 35 -5.33 -29.02 21.91
CA MET A 35 -4.11 -29.58 21.34
C MET A 35 -4.43 -30.54 20.20
N TYR A 36 -3.67 -30.42 19.12
CA TYR A 36 -3.57 -31.45 18.09
C TYR A 36 -2.41 -32.39 18.43
N ARG A 37 -2.70 -33.68 18.53
CA ARG A 37 -1.71 -34.73 18.73
C ARG A 37 -1.60 -35.57 17.47
N PHE A 38 -0.44 -35.54 16.83
CA PHE A 38 -0.10 -36.44 15.75
C PHE A 38 0.74 -37.55 16.37
N GLY A 39 0.14 -38.68 16.74
CA GLY A 39 0.88 -39.77 17.40
C GLY A 39 2.01 -40.37 16.56
N ARG A 40 2.64 -41.45 17.02
CA ARG A 40 3.79 -42.07 16.33
C ARG A 40 3.40 -42.62 14.96
N ASN A 41 2.18 -43.11 14.85
CA ASN A 41 1.52 -43.28 13.58
C ASN A 41 0.54 -42.12 13.41
N ALA A 42 1.01 -41.02 12.82
CA ALA A 42 0.32 -39.72 12.75
C ALA A 42 -1.15 -39.82 12.28
N LEU A 43 -1.49 -40.83 11.50
CA LEU A 43 -2.82 -41.06 10.94
C LEU A 43 -3.74 -41.88 11.86
N ALA A 44 -3.20 -42.89 12.54
CA ALA A 44 -3.97 -43.79 13.41
C ALA A 44 -4.17 -43.25 14.84
N GLU A 45 -3.31 -42.33 15.25
CA GLU A 45 -3.26 -41.76 16.60
C GLU A 45 -3.53 -40.24 16.58
N LEU A 46 -4.14 -39.72 15.51
CA LEU A 46 -4.54 -38.31 15.43
C LEU A 46 -5.63 -38.01 16.46
N GLN A 47 -5.40 -37.03 17.33
CA GLN A 47 -6.39 -36.57 18.29
C GLN A 47 -6.41 -35.05 18.42
N VAL A 48 -7.59 -34.46 18.21
CA VAL A 48 -7.91 -33.09 18.63
C VAL A 48 -8.55 -33.14 20.02
N SER A 49 -7.96 -32.44 20.98
CA SER A 49 -8.43 -32.37 22.36
C SER A 49 -8.67 -30.93 22.80
N VAL A 50 -9.63 -30.73 23.70
CA VAL A 50 -9.94 -29.45 24.35
C VAL A 50 -9.73 -29.64 25.85
N PHE A 51 -9.08 -28.69 26.52
CA PHE A 51 -8.59 -28.87 27.89
C PHE A 51 -9.57 -28.43 28.99
N ASP A 52 -10.59 -27.63 28.65
CA ASP A 52 -11.58 -27.07 29.60
C ASP A 52 -13.02 -27.51 29.26
N ASP A 53 -13.98 -27.27 30.16
CA ASP A 53 -15.42 -27.43 29.88
C ASP A 53 -15.82 -26.47 28.75
N ALA A 54 -15.77 -27.00 27.54
CA ALA A 54 -15.89 -26.25 26.32
C ALA A 54 -17.36 -25.94 26.00
N ASP A 55 -17.64 -24.69 25.60
CA ASP A 55 -18.94 -24.35 25.06
C ASP A 55 -19.24 -25.20 23.80
N ARG A 56 -20.52 -25.35 23.47
CA ARG A 56 -21.01 -26.16 22.36
C ARG A 56 -20.34 -25.80 21.03
N SER A 57 -20.09 -24.52 20.78
CA SER A 57 -19.40 -24.02 19.57
C SER A 57 -17.99 -24.60 19.44
N VAL A 58 -17.24 -24.63 20.54
CA VAL A 58 -15.87 -25.17 20.61
C VAL A 58 -15.90 -26.68 20.42
N ALA A 59 -16.79 -27.40 21.10
CA ALA A 59 -16.89 -28.85 20.99
C ALA A 59 -17.19 -29.31 19.55
N ILE A 60 -18.15 -28.66 18.88
CA ILE A 60 -18.48 -28.92 17.48
C ILE A 60 -17.28 -28.60 16.58
N THR A 61 -16.64 -27.44 16.77
CA THR A 61 -15.50 -27.02 15.95
C THR A 61 -14.33 -28.00 16.08
N ALA A 62 -14.02 -28.46 17.29
CA ALA A 62 -12.98 -29.45 17.54
C ALA A 62 -13.24 -30.79 16.82
N GLU A 63 -14.50 -31.27 16.82
CA GLU A 63 -14.90 -32.47 16.08
C GLU A 63 -14.75 -32.26 14.56
N LEU A 64 -15.15 -31.10 14.04
CA LEU A 64 -14.99 -30.77 12.62
C LEU A 64 -13.52 -30.69 12.21
N CYS A 65 -12.66 -30.13 13.06
CA CYS A 65 -11.21 -30.13 12.86
C CYS A 65 -10.63 -31.55 12.80
N GLN A 66 -11.02 -32.43 13.72
CA GLN A 66 -10.63 -33.84 13.70
C GLN A 66 -11.04 -34.50 12.37
N ASN A 67 -12.31 -34.36 11.98
CA ASN A 67 -12.83 -34.95 10.75
C ASN A 67 -12.12 -34.41 9.49
N ALA A 68 -11.84 -33.10 9.46
CA ALA A 68 -11.15 -32.46 8.35
C ALA A 68 -9.70 -32.96 8.22
N LEU A 69 -8.99 -33.12 9.33
CA LEU A 69 -7.63 -33.67 9.34
C LEU A 69 -7.64 -35.14 8.87
N GLU A 70 -8.54 -35.98 9.38
CA GLU A 70 -8.70 -37.37 8.93
C GLU A 70 -8.97 -37.45 7.42
N LEU A 71 -9.88 -36.62 6.91
CA LEU A 71 -10.22 -36.55 5.48
C LEU A 71 -9.03 -36.06 4.63
N MET A 72 -8.30 -35.06 5.12
CA MET A 72 -7.08 -34.55 4.49
C MET A 72 -6.03 -35.65 4.37
N PHE A 73 -5.74 -36.36 5.46
CA PHE A 73 -4.79 -37.46 5.49
C PHE A 73 -5.19 -38.61 4.56
N ALA A 74 -6.47 -38.97 4.54
CA ALA A 74 -6.99 -40.01 3.65
C ALA A 74 -6.81 -39.65 2.17
N ARG A 75 -7.03 -38.38 1.79
CA ARG A 75 -6.88 -37.91 0.40
C ARG A 75 -5.44 -37.85 -0.07
N LEU A 76 -4.53 -37.47 0.82
CA LEU A 76 -3.12 -37.30 0.49
C LEU A 76 -2.33 -38.60 0.62
N ASN A 77 -2.97 -39.67 1.10
CA ASN A 77 -2.38 -41.00 1.22
C ASN A 77 -1.90 -41.51 -0.16
N GLY A 78 -0.61 -41.86 -0.26
CA GLY A 78 0.03 -42.29 -1.51
C GLY A 78 0.71 -41.17 -2.32
N ASN A 79 0.64 -39.90 -1.89
CA ASN A 79 1.43 -38.82 -2.49
C ASN A 79 2.87 -38.80 -1.90
N PRO A 80 3.93 -38.91 -2.72
CA PRO A 80 5.32 -38.94 -2.23
C PRO A 80 5.75 -37.68 -1.45
N SER A 81 5.22 -36.50 -1.79
CA SER A 81 5.54 -35.28 -1.03
C SER A 81 4.85 -35.25 0.34
N PHE A 82 3.80 -36.06 0.52
CA PHE A 82 3.04 -36.14 1.76
C PHE A 82 3.63 -37.14 2.75
N SER A 83 4.34 -38.17 2.29
CA SER A 83 5.01 -39.11 3.20
C SER A 83 6.11 -38.43 4.03
N ASP A 84 6.91 -37.55 3.42
CA ASP A 84 7.90 -36.72 4.14
C ASP A 84 7.23 -35.77 5.16
N MET A 85 6.07 -35.21 4.79
CA MET A 85 5.28 -34.39 5.72
C MET A 85 4.81 -35.20 6.92
N LEU A 86 4.28 -36.41 6.72
CA LEU A 86 3.78 -37.28 7.77
C LEU A 86 4.89 -37.69 8.75
N GLU A 87 6.07 -38.03 8.25
CA GLU A 87 7.25 -38.34 9.08
C GLU A 87 7.64 -37.16 9.98
N LYS A 88 7.58 -35.93 9.45
CA LYS A 88 7.88 -34.70 10.22
C LYS A 88 6.81 -34.33 11.25
N LEU A 89 5.58 -34.84 11.12
CA LEU A 89 4.50 -34.62 12.09
C LEU A 89 4.47 -35.70 13.17
N ALA A 90 4.98 -36.89 12.89
CA ALA A 90 4.87 -38.04 13.79
C ALA A 90 5.45 -37.73 15.18
N GLY A 91 4.63 -37.91 16.21
CA GLY A 91 4.97 -37.64 17.60
C GLY A 91 5.01 -36.16 18.00
N ARG A 92 4.57 -35.23 17.14
CA ARG A 92 4.48 -33.80 17.48
C ARG A 92 3.10 -33.44 18.02
N GLU A 93 3.10 -32.41 18.85
CA GLU A 93 1.90 -31.78 19.38
C GLU A 93 1.87 -30.30 18.96
N LEU A 94 0.70 -29.80 18.58
CA LEU A 94 0.49 -28.39 18.23
C LEU A 94 -0.58 -27.79 19.14
N ALA A 95 -0.22 -26.75 19.88
CA ALA A 95 -1.14 -26.05 20.76
C ALA A 95 -2.26 -25.40 19.94
N VAL A 96 -3.48 -25.43 20.46
CA VAL A 96 -4.66 -24.87 19.79
C VAL A 96 -5.36 -23.89 20.71
N VAL A 97 -5.81 -22.78 20.13
CA VAL A 97 -6.64 -21.79 20.80
C VAL A 97 -7.90 -21.56 19.97
N PHE A 98 -9.06 -21.73 20.60
CA PHE A 98 -10.35 -21.46 19.98
C PHE A 98 -10.78 -20.04 20.31
N VAL A 99 -11.23 -19.32 19.28
CA VAL A 99 -11.48 -17.89 19.34
C VAL A 99 -12.83 -17.56 18.72
N GLU A 100 -13.54 -16.60 19.31
CA GLU A 100 -14.75 -16.00 18.75
C GLU A 100 -14.45 -14.64 18.13
N GLY A 101 -15.09 -14.34 16.99
CA GLY A 101 -14.92 -13.05 16.31
C GLY A 101 -13.55 -12.87 15.67
N HIS A 102 -12.78 -13.95 15.52
CA HIS A 102 -11.49 -13.92 14.83
C HIS A 102 -11.68 -13.57 13.35
N GLU A 103 -10.66 -12.96 12.75
CA GLU A 103 -10.71 -12.48 11.37
C GLU A 103 -10.50 -13.56 10.30
N HIS A 104 -9.78 -14.63 10.65
CA HIS A 104 -9.49 -15.75 9.76
C HIS A 104 -10.15 -17.04 10.23
N LEU A 105 -10.29 -18.01 9.31
CA LEU A 105 -10.78 -19.34 9.66
C LEU A 105 -9.77 -20.09 10.53
N LEU A 106 -8.51 -20.14 10.07
CA LEU A 106 -7.35 -20.69 10.79
C LEU A 106 -6.16 -19.73 10.64
N GLU A 107 -5.39 -19.60 11.71
CA GLU A 107 -4.12 -18.87 11.75
C GLU A 107 -3.08 -19.67 12.54
N LEU A 108 -1.81 -19.61 12.14
CA LEU A 108 -0.69 -20.09 12.93
C LEU A 108 0.08 -18.89 13.51
N ASP A 109 0.01 -18.73 14.83
CA ASP A 109 0.77 -17.74 15.59
C ASP A 109 1.79 -18.45 16.48
N SER A 110 3.08 -18.29 16.16
CA SER A 110 4.20 -18.69 17.03
C SER A 110 4.07 -20.12 17.60
N ASP A 111 3.82 -21.11 16.73
CA ASP A 111 3.55 -22.52 17.06
C ASP A 111 2.22 -22.80 17.80
N THR A 112 1.26 -21.89 17.70
CA THR A 112 -0.11 -22.06 18.19
C THR A 112 -1.11 -21.90 17.06
N ALA A 113 -1.96 -22.91 16.84
CA ALA A 113 -3.06 -22.82 15.90
C ALA A 113 -4.23 -22.05 16.52
N VAL A 114 -4.62 -20.94 15.92
CA VAL A 114 -5.78 -20.13 16.27
C VAL A 114 -6.94 -20.51 15.35
N ILE A 115 -8.08 -20.88 15.91
CA ILE A 115 -9.22 -21.41 15.16
C ILE A 115 -10.50 -20.64 15.50
N ALA A 116 -11.17 -20.10 14.48
CA ALA A 116 -12.48 -19.49 14.63
C ALA A 116 -13.54 -20.56 14.94
N CYS A 117 -14.20 -20.45 16.11
CA CYS A 117 -15.17 -21.43 16.58
C CYS A 117 -16.63 -20.96 16.49
N ASP A 118 -16.87 -19.71 16.14
CA ASP A 118 -18.21 -19.11 16.06
C ASP A 118 -18.93 -19.32 14.72
N LEU A 119 -18.36 -20.15 13.83
CA LEU A 119 -18.86 -20.36 12.46
C LEU A 119 -19.71 -21.63 12.29
N ALA A 120 -19.45 -22.68 13.06
CA ALA A 120 -20.13 -23.96 12.87
C ALA A 120 -21.65 -23.85 13.12
N ILE A 121 -22.07 -23.21 14.21
CA ILE A 121 -23.50 -23.08 14.54
C ILE A 121 -24.26 -22.27 13.46
N PRO A 122 -23.79 -21.09 13.00
CA PRO A 122 -24.41 -20.37 11.87
C PRO A 122 -24.51 -21.16 10.57
N LEU A 123 -23.61 -22.11 10.34
CA LEU A 123 -23.60 -23.00 9.17
C LEU A 123 -24.52 -24.23 9.34
N GLY A 124 -25.28 -24.30 10.44
CA GLY A 124 -26.29 -25.32 10.68
C GLY A 124 -25.77 -26.57 11.41
N TYR A 125 -24.61 -26.50 12.06
CA TYR A 125 -24.14 -27.58 12.93
C TYR A 125 -24.80 -27.49 14.31
N ALA A 126 -25.58 -28.52 14.65
CA ALA A 126 -26.38 -28.53 15.87
C ALA A 126 -25.75 -29.34 17.01
N ASP A 127 -24.99 -30.41 16.79
CA ASP A 127 -24.50 -31.25 17.90
C ASP A 127 -23.08 -31.77 17.68
N ALA A 128 -22.34 -31.96 18.76
CA ALA A 128 -20.92 -32.40 18.77
C ALA A 128 -20.76 -33.94 18.81
N ASN A 129 -21.87 -34.67 18.72
CA ASN A 129 -21.90 -36.10 18.44
C ASN A 129 -22.38 -36.31 17.00
N TYR A 130 -21.71 -35.63 16.06
CA TYR A 130 -22.15 -35.50 14.67
C TYR A 130 -21.94 -36.77 13.84
N ARG A 131 -21.42 -37.84 14.46
CA ARG A 131 -21.03 -39.11 13.80
C ARG A 131 -22.17 -40.03 13.36
N ASP A 132 -23.46 -39.74 13.53
CA ASP A 132 -24.47 -40.74 13.12
C ASP A 132 -25.82 -40.19 12.61
N THR A 133 -26.12 -40.58 11.36
CA THR A 133 -27.43 -40.77 10.69
C THR A 133 -28.09 -39.71 9.80
N ALA A 134 -27.74 -38.41 9.86
CA ALA A 134 -28.36 -37.41 8.96
C ALA A 134 -27.50 -37.10 7.71
N PRO A 135 -28.08 -37.02 6.50
CA PRO A 135 -27.33 -36.61 5.31
C PRO A 135 -26.89 -35.15 5.45
N ARG A 136 -25.59 -34.90 5.26
CA ARG A 136 -25.01 -33.56 5.31
C ARG A 136 -25.57 -32.69 4.20
N THR A 137 -25.89 -31.43 4.53
CA THR A 137 -26.26 -30.43 3.52
C THR A 137 -25.06 -30.06 2.65
N GLU A 138 -25.30 -29.50 1.46
CA GLU A 138 -24.22 -29.03 0.57
C GLU A 138 -23.31 -28.00 1.27
N VAL A 139 -23.90 -27.12 2.09
CA VAL A 139 -23.18 -26.10 2.88
C VAL A 139 -22.26 -26.75 3.92
N GLN A 140 -22.75 -27.75 4.65
CA GLN A 140 -21.95 -28.48 5.65
C GLN A 140 -20.79 -29.23 4.99
N GLN A 141 -21.05 -29.96 3.90
CA GLN A 141 -20.00 -30.64 3.13
C GLN A 141 -18.96 -29.65 2.59
N GLY A 142 -19.42 -28.51 2.05
CA GLY A 142 -18.56 -27.43 1.60
C GLY A 142 -17.63 -26.91 2.69
N PHE A 143 -18.15 -26.71 3.91
CA PHE A 143 -17.36 -26.23 5.04
C PHE A 143 -16.29 -27.24 5.47
N GLU A 144 -16.59 -28.53 5.47
CA GLU A 144 -15.59 -29.56 5.76
C GLU A 144 -14.47 -29.60 4.71
N TYR A 145 -14.82 -29.47 3.42
CA TYR A 145 -13.81 -29.35 2.36
C TYR A 145 -12.95 -28.10 2.51
N LEU A 146 -13.53 -26.99 2.97
CA LEU A 146 -12.78 -25.78 3.28
C LEU A 146 -11.79 -26.00 4.44
N LEU A 147 -12.25 -26.66 5.52
CA LEU A 147 -11.39 -27.01 6.64
C LEU A 147 -10.25 -27.94 6.21
N VAL A 148 -10.48 -28.88 5.28
CA VAL A 148 -9.40 -29.70 4.70
C VAL A 148 -8.32 -28.83 4.05
N LEU A 149 -8.71 -27.85 3.22
CA LEU A 149 -7.75 -26.95 2.56
C LEU A 149 -7.01 -26.07 3.59
N ALA A 150 -7.71 -25.54 4.59
CA ALA A 150 -7.14 -24.68 5.61
C ALA A 150 -6.15 -25.44 6.53
N HIS A 151 -6.48 -26.66 6.94
CA HIS A 151 -5.56 -27.48 7.74
C HIS A 151 -4.33 -27.91 6.94
N TYR A 152 -4.49 -28.17 5.64
CA TYR A 152 -3.34 -28.49 4.79
C TYR A 152 -2.37 -27.31 4.68
N HIS A 153 -2.91 -26.09 4.51
CA HIS A 153 -2.12 -24.85 4.58
C HIS A 153 -1.41 -24.70 5.92
N LEU A 154 -2.15 -24.79 7.03
CA LEU A 154 -1.63 -24.65 8.40
C LEU A 154 -0.46 -25.62 8.67
N VAL A 155 -0.63 -26.90 8.32
CA VAL A 155 0.40 -27.94 8.49
C VAL A 155 1.65 -27.63 7.67
N LEU A 156 1.50 -27.15 6.42
CA LEU A 156 2.63 -26.75 5.58
C LEU A 156 3.39 -25.55 6.19
N ARG A 157 2.66 -24.53 6.67
CA ARG A 157 3.26 -23.36 7.34
C ARG A 157 3.99 -23.78 8.61
N TRP A 158 3.41 -24.67 9.41
CA TRP A 158 4.05 -25.22 10.61
C TRP A 158 5.35 -26.01 10.33
N GLN A 159 5.53 -26.50 9.10
CA GLN A 159 6.76 -27.13 8.64
C GLN A 159 7.78 -26.15 8.02
N GLY A 160 7.51 -24.85 8.05
CA GLY A 160 8.38 -23.80 7.53
C GLY A 160 8.26 -23.53 6.04
N TRP A 161 7.22 -24.05 5.37
CA TRP A 161 6.95 -23.68 3.97
C TRP A 161 6.53 -22.22 3.91
N THR A 162 6.99 -21.49 2.90
CA THR A 162 6.52 -20.10 2.67
C THR A 162 5.05 -20.07 2.27
N GLU A 163 4.39 -18.94 2.50
CA GLU A 163 2.98 -18.72 2.16
C GLU A 163 2.65 -19.11 0.71
N ARG A 164 3.48 -18.68 -0.25
CA ARG A 164 3.31 -19.01 -1.67
C ARG A 164 3.45 -20.51 -1.96
N GLN A 165 4.40 -21.18 -1.31
CA GLN A 165 4.55 -22.63 -1.49
C GLN A 165 3.36 -23.39 -0.91
N ALA A 166 2.86 -22.98 0.26
CA ALA A 166 1.69 -23.57 0.90
C ALA A 166 0.43 -23.40 0.03
N LEU A 167 0.17 -22.19 -0.47
CA LEU A 167 -0.96 -21.92 -1.37
C LEU A 167 -0.88 -22.70 -2.69
N GLY A 168 0.32 -22.84 -3.26
CA GLY A 168 0.53 -23.68 -4.44
C GLY A 168 0.04 -25.12 -4.20
N LYS A 169 0.36 -25.69 -3.02
CA LYS A 169 -0.09 -27.03 -2.62
C LYS A 169 -1.58 -27.09 -2.32
N VAL A 170 -2.17 -26.07 -1.70
CA VAL A 170 -3.63 -25.96 -1.52
C VAL A 170 -4.36 -26.02 -2.85
N ILE A 171 -3.85 -25.33 -3.88
CA ILE A 171 -4.46 -25.33 -5.22
C ILE A 171 -4.32 -26.69 -5.89
N GLU A 172 -3.17 -27.37 -5.75
CA GLU A 172 -3.00 -28.76 -6.21
C GLU A 172 -4.05 -29.70 -5.57
N LEU A 173 -4.27 -29.57 -4.26
CA LEU A 173 -5.27 -30.35 -3.54
C LEU A 173 -6.70 -30.01 -4.00
N TYR A 174 -7.04 -28.74 -4.14
CA TYR A 174 -8.34 -28.30 -4.67
C TYR A 174 -8.57 -28.79 -6.12
N ALA A 175 -7.53 -28.79 -6.95
CA ALA A 175 -7.59 -29.31 -8.32
C ALA A 175 -7.82 -30.83 -8.38
N SER A 176 -7.56 -31.56 -7.29
CA SER A 176 -7.91 -32.99 -7.19
C SER A 176 -9.40 -33.24 -6.86
N PHE A 177 -10.13 -32.22 -6.37
CA PHE A 177 -11.52 -32.39 -5.98
C PHE A 177 -12.42 -32.62 -7.20
N ALA A 178 -13.43 -33.47 -7.03
CA ALA A 178 -14.45 -33.72 -8.05
C ALA A 178 -15.35 -32.49 -8.25
N LYS A 179 -16.02 -32.40 -9.41
CA LYS A 179 -16.90 -31.26 -9.75
C LYS A 179 -17.98 -30.98 -8.69
N ALA A 180 -18.57 -32.04 -8.12
CA ALA A 180 -19.58 -31.91 -7.07
C ALA A 180 -18.99 -31.37 -5.75
N GLU A 181 -17.77 -31.78 -5.39
CA GLU A 181 -17.07 -31.30 -4.20
C GLU A 181 -16.73 -29.81 -4.32
N ARG A 182 -16.23 -29.40 -5.49
CA ARG A 182 -15.97 -27.98 -5.79
C ARG A 182 -17.26 -27.15 -5.74
N ALA A 183 -18.38 -27.68 -6.23
CA ALA A 183 -19.67 -27.00 -6.15
C ALA A 183 -20.11 -26.80 -4.69
N CYS A 184 -19.98 -27.82 -3.84
CA CYS A 184 -20.26 -27.69 -2.40
C CYS A 184 -19.36 -26.65 -1.74
N LEU A 185 -18.06 -26.67 -2.03
CA LEU A 185 -17.09 -25.69 -1.51
C LEU A 185 -17.45 -24.25 -1.94
N HIS A 186 -17.78 -24.03 -3.21
CA HIS A 186 -18.20 -22.70 -3.66
C HIS A 186 -19.55 -22.26 -3.07
N SER A 187 -20.46 -23.20 -2.79
CA SER A 187 -21.75 -22.88 -2.16
C SER A 187 -21.59 -22.29 -0.76
N VAL A 188 -20.58 -22.73 0.01
CA VAL A 188 -20.32 -22.22 1.35
C VAL A 188 -19.49 -20.92 1.29
N LEU A 189 -18.50 -20.84 0.39
CA LEU A 189 -17.66 -19.66 0.25
C LEU A 189 -18.46 -18.47 -0.27
N GLU A 190 -19.29 -18.66 -1.29
CA GLU A 190 -20.12 -17.58 -1.87
C GLU A 190 -21.36 -17.27 -1.01
N GLY A 191 -21.43 -17.87 0.18
CA GLY A 191 -22.41 -17.55 1.20
C GLY A 191 -22.07 -16.26 1.97
N GLY A 192 -23.04 -15.78 2.76
CA GLY A 192 -22.94 -14.53 3.50
C GLY A 192 -22.04 -14.51 4.74
N ILE A 193 -21.28 -15.58 5.00
CA ILE A 193 -20.66 -15.83 6.32
C ILE A 193 -19.13 -15.94 6.25
N LEU A 194 -18.57 -16.63 5.24
CA LEU A 194 -17.17 -17.08 5.29
C LEU A 194 -16.20 -16.27 4.46
N ASP A 195 -16.49 -15.95 3.20
CA ASP A 195 -15.50 -15.39 2.27
C ASP A 195 -15.86 -13.95 1.90
N SER A 196 -15.25 -12.98 2.58
CA SER A 196 -15.52 -11.55 2.34
C SER A 196 -15.26 -11.17 0.89
N GLY A 197 -16.32 -10.75 0.19
CA GLY A 197 -16.26 -10.35 -1.22
C GLY A 197 -16.02 -11.52 -2.19
N ASN A 198 -16.28 -12.77 -1.76
CA ASN A 198 -16.06 -14.00 -2.52
C ASN A 198 -14.62 -14.15 -3.03
N LEU A 199 -13.65 -13.60 -2.30
CA LEU A 199 -12.26 -13.48 -2.74
C LEU A 199 -11.62 -14.85 -2.94
N PHE A 200 -11.69 -15.71 -1.93
CA PHE A 200 -11.07 -17.03 -1.96
C PHE A 200 -11.76 -17.95 -2.98
N SER A 201 -13.09 -17.88 -3.10
CA SER A 201 -13.86 -18.57 -4.13
C SER A 201 -13.40 -18.20 -5.54
N LEU A 202 -13.28 -16.90 -5.82
CA LEU A 202 -12.79 -16.39 -7.11
C LEU A 202 -11.34 -16.82 -7.36
N PHE A 203 -10.49 -16.78 -6.34
CA PHE A 203 -9.10 -17.25 -6.42
C PHE A 203 -9.04 -18.72 -6.83
N LEU A 204 -9.77 -19.61 -6.17
CA LEU A 204 -9.80 -21.04 -6.50
C LEU A 204 -10.27 -21.28 -7.95
N LYS A 205 -11.28 -20.53 -8.42
CA LYS A 205 -11.76 -20.59 -9.81
C LYS A 205 -10.69 -20.15 -10.80
N ARG A 206 -10.01 -19.03 -10.54
CA ARG A 206 -8.95 -18.46 -11.41
C ARG A 206 -7.67 -19.30 -11.42
N ALA A 207 -7.27 -19.85 -10.28
CA ALA A 207 -5.99 -20.55 -10.15
C ALA A 207 -5.97 -21.89 -10.93
N VAL A 208 -7.12 -22.56 -11.09
CA VAL A 208 -7.23 -23.84 -11.81
C VAL A 208 -7.47 -23.66 -13.31
N PHE A 209 -7.98 -22.51 -13.75
CA PHE A 209 -8.31 -22.24 -15.14
C PHE A 209 -7.59 -20.99 -15.67
N ASP A 210 -6.64 -21.18 -16.58
CA ASP A 210 -6.01 -20.10 -17.34
C ASP A 210 -6.78 -19.88 -18.65
N PRO A 211 -7.47 -18.73 -18.85
CA PRO A 211 -8.22 -18.44 -20.07
C PRO A 211 -7.33 -18.24 -21.30
N SER A 212 -6.06 -17.89 -21.10
CA SER A 212 -5.08 -17.58 -22.16
C SER A 212 -4.33 -18.82 -22.65
N ALA A 213 -4.31 -19.88 -21.84
CA ALA A 213 -3.90 -21.19 -22.26
C ALA A 213 -5.05 -21.86 -23.03
N GLY A 214 -4.91 -22.00 -24.34
CA GLY A 214 -5.66 -23.03 -25.06
C GLY A 214 -5.51 -24.40 -24.37
N ILE A 215 -6.32 -25.39 -24.79
CA ILE A 215 -6.48 -26.72 -24.16
C ILE A 215 -5.14 -27.47 -23.90
N GLU A 216 -4.03 -27.05 -24.51
CA GLU A 216 -2.72 -27.73 -24.46
C GLU A 216 -1.70 -27.20 -23.43
N ASN A 217 -1.94 -26.10 -22.71
CA ASN A 217 -0.96 -25.60 -21.71
C ASN A 217 -1.49 -25.66 -20.27
N ARG A 218 -1.50 -26.87 -19.69
CA ARG A 218 -1.78 -27.06 -18.26
C ARG A 218 -0.62 -26.52 -17.43
N HIS A 219 -0.93 -25.59 -16.54
CA HIS A 219 -0.08 -25.06 -15.45
C HIS A 219 1.18 -24.28 -15.90
N GLN A 220 1.03 -22.99 -16.22
CA GLN A 220 2.16 -22.07 -16.17
C GLN A 220 2.39 -21.64 -14.71
N PRO A 221 3.54 -21.93 -14.08
CA PRO A 221 3.86 -21.47 -12.72
C PRO A 221 3.70 -19.95 -12.55
N ALA A 222 3.91 -19.19 -13.63
CA ALA A 222 3.73 -17.74 -13.65
C ALA A 222 2.26 -17.31 -13.45
N TRP A 223 1.29 -18.01 -14.05
CA TRP A 223 -0.14 -17.73 -13.85
C TRP A 223 -0.53 -17.99 -12.40
N LEU A 224 -0.15 -19.15 -11.87
CA LEU A 224 -0.43 -19.52 -10.49
C LEU A 224 0.14 -18.49 -9.51
N ASP A 225 1.39 -18.10 -9.72
CA ASP A 225 2.06 -17.09 -8.90
C ASP A 225 1.38 -15.71 -9.00
N GLN A 226 0.85 -15.34 -10.18
CA GLN A 226 0.05 -14.13 -10.34
C GLN A 226 -1.26 -14.20 -9.56
N GLN A 227 -1.96 -15.34 -9.59
CA GLN A 227 -3.20 -15.51 -8.82
C GLN A 227 -2.95 -15.52 -7.30
N MET A 228 -1.82 -16.08 -6.86
CA MET A 228 -1.40 -16.02 -5.45
C MET A 228 -1.08 -14.58 -5.04
N THR A 229 -0.35 -13.82 -5.86
CA THR A 229 -0.11 -12.38 -5.63
C THR A 229 -1.42 -11.60 -5.57
N TRP A 230 -2.39 -11.91 -6.44
CA TRP A 230 -3.71 -11.28 -6.43
C TRP A 230 -4.45 -11.53 -5.12
N LEU A 231 -4.53 -12.78 -4.67
CA LEU A 231 -5.18 -13.13 -3.41
C LEU A 231 -4.56 -12.39 -2.22
N LEU A 232 -3.23 -12.42 -2.09
CA LEU A 232 -2.52 -11.78 -1.00
C LEU A 232 -2.69 -10.26 -0.98
N GLY A 233 -2.76 -9.62 -2.16
CA GLY A 233 -3.05 -8.20 -2.26
C GLY A 233 -4.48 -7.86 -1.88
N GLN A 234 -5.43 -8.63 -2.39
CA GLN A 234 -6.86 -8.35 -2.22
C GLN A 234 -7.40 -8.75 -0.84
N ASP A 235 -6.77 -9.69 -0.11
CA ASP A 235 -7.18 -10.05 1.26
C ASP A 235 -6.95 -8.89 2.26
N ARG A 236 -5.99 -8.02 1.93
CA ARG A 236 -5.67 -6.82 2.71
C ARG A 236 -6.69 -5.70 2.53
N VAL A 237 -7.59 -5.77 1.55
CA VAL A 237 -8.47 -4.65 1.18
C VAL A 237 -9.94 -5.08 1.17
N ASP A 238 -10.77 -4.39 1.94
CA ASP A 238 -12.22 -4.49 1.81
C ASP A 238 -12.69 -3.58 0.68
N LEU A 239 -12.95 -4.13 -0.52
CA LEU A 239 -13.32 -3.28 -1.66
C LEU A 239 -14.58 -2.46 -1.36
N PRO A 240 -14.58 -1.14 -1.62
CA PRO A 240 -15.72 -0.27 -1.33
C PRO A 240 -16.87 -0.42 -2.36
N TYR A 241 -16.86 -1.48 -3.15
CA TYR A 241 -17.86 -1.78 -4.17
C TYR A 241 -18.03 -3.31 -4.31
N PRO A 242 -19.17 -3.80 -4.84
CA PRO A 242 -19.44 -5.23 -4.93
C PRO A 242 -18.55 -5.90 -5.99
N ARG A 243 -17.49 -6.60 -5.55
CA ARG A 243 -16.52 -7.29 -6.42
C ARG A 243 -17.18 -8.19 -7.46
N GLN A 244 -18.10 -9.05 -7.03
CA GLN A 244 -18.74 -10.01 -7.93
C GLN A 244 -19.52 -9.32 -9.07
N ALA A 245 -20.21 -8.21 -8.77
CA ALA A 245 -20.91 -7.44 -9.79
C ALA A 245 -19.93 -6.79 -10.77
N ALA A 246 -18.82 -6.23 -10.25
CA ALA A 246 -17.76 -5.66 -11.09
C ALA A 246 -17.14 -6.70 -12.03
N VAL A 247 -16.80 -7.89 -11.51
CA VAL A 247 -16.24 -9.00 -12.29
C VAL A 247 -17.24 -9.50 -13.34
N ASN A 248 -18.52 -9.60 -13.02
CA ASN A 248 -19.56 -10.00 -13.97
C ASN A 248 -19.71 -8.98 -15.11
N ILE A 249 -19.57 -7.68 -14.83
CA ILE A 249 -19.61 -6.64 -15.87
C ILE A 249 -18.35 -6.72 -16.75
N LEU A 250 -17.16 -6.88 -16.15
CA LEU A 250 -15.89 -6.96 -16.89
C LEU A 250 -15.82 -8.13 -17.88
N HIS A 251 -16.44 -9.27 -17.54
CA HIS A 251 -16.45 -10.47 -18.39
C HIS A 251 -17.77 -10.68 -19.14
N GLY A 252 -18.70 -9.72 -19.05
CA GLY A 252 -19.98 -9.80 -19.74
C GLY A 252 -19.84 -9.62 -21.25
N GLU A 253 -20.83 -10.09 -22.00
CA GLU A 253 -20.87 -10.00 -23.48
C GLU A 253 -21.26 -8.60 -24.02
N ALA A 254 -21.44 -7.61 -23.12
CA ALA A 254 -21.78 -6.24 -23.50
C ALA A 254 -20.62 -5.54 -24.25
N ASP A 255 -20.96 -4.57 -25.08
CA ASP A 255 -19.96 -3.71 -25.74
C ASP A 255 -19.12 -2.92 -24.71
N VAL A 256 -17.90 -2.55 -25.09
CA VAL A 256 -16.91 -1.93 -24.20
C VAL A 256 -17.43 -0.64 -23.57
N ASP A 257 -18.18 0.17 -24.32
CA ASP A 257 -18.70 1.44 -23.79
C ASP A 257 -19.86 1.22 -22.81
N GLU A 258 -20.70 0.21 -23.04
CA GLU A 258 -21.72 -0.21 -22.07
C GLU A 258 -21.08 -0.78 -20.80
N GLN A 259 -20.04 -1.61 -20.92
CA GLN A 259 -19.28 -2.11 -19.77
C GLN A 259 -18.69 -0.94 -18.96
N ARG A 260 -18.06 0.04 -19.62
CA ARG A 260 -17.50 1.24 -18.98
C ARG A 260 -18.57 2.02 -18.21
N SER A 261 -19.72 2.25 -18.83
CA SER A 261 -20.84 2.95 -18.21
C SER A 261 -21.34 2.22 -16.95
N ARG A 262 -21.60 0.91 -17.05
CA ARG A 262 -22.02 0.08 -15.91
C ARG A 262 -21.00 0.07 -14.77
N LEU A 263 -19.70 -0.02 -15.08
CA LEU A 263 -18.63 0.04 -14.08
C LEU A 263 -18.52 1.43 -13.43
N TYR A 264 -18.72 2.51 -14.19
CA TYR A 264 -18.79 3.85 -13.63
C TYR A 264 -19.94 3.99 -12.64
N HIS A 265 -21.16 3.54 -12.98
CA HIS A 265 -22.29 3.60 -12.07
C HIS A 265 -22.07 2.77 -10.81
N LEU A 266 -21.45 1.59 -10.94
CA LEU A 266 -21.06 0.76 -9.80
C LEU A 266 -20.10 1.49 -8.87
N LEU A 267 -19.03 2.07 -9.44
CA LEU A 267 -17.97 2.71 -8.67
C LEU A 267 -18.39 4.07 -8.10
N ARG A 268 -19.32 4.79 -8.74
CA ARG A 268 -19.84 6.07 -8.27
C ARG A 268 -20.53 5.95 -6.91
N GLY A 269 -21.16 4.81 -6.65
CA GLY A 269 -21.87 4.50 -5.40
C GLY A 269 -21.00 3.82 -4.33
N TYR A 270 -19.67 3.94 -4.39
CA TYR A 270 -18.78 3.25 -3.47
C TYR A 270 -19.02 3.62 -2.00
N ASP A 271 -18.74 2.67 -1.12
CA ASP A 271 -18.86 2.78 0.33
C ASP A 271 -17.71 3.62 0.91
N ARG A 272 -17.96 4.93 1.07
CA ARG A 272 -16.95 5.88 1.60
C ARG A 272 -16.49 5.53 3.02
N PRO A 273 -17.37 5.20 3.99
CA PRO A 273 -16.92 4.76 5.32
C PRO A 273 -15.99 3.54 5.27
N LEU A 274 -16.28 2.55 4.41
CA LEU A 274 -15.43 1.38 4.25
C LEU A 274 -14.05 1.77 3.68
N GLU A 275 -14.03 2.64 2.66
CA GLU A 275 -12.78 3.11 2.06
C GLU A 275 -11.94 3.95 3.04
N HIS A 276 -12.58 4.80 3.85
CA HIS A 276 -11.90 5.52 4.92
C HIS A 276 -11.30 4.57 5.96
N GLY A 277 -12.01 3.48 6.30
CA GLY A 277 -11.48 2.41 7.14
C GLY A 277 -10.24 1.72 6.52
N ASN A 278 -10.23 1.51 5.20
CA ASN A 278 -9.04 0.99 4.50
C ASN A 278 -7.86 1.97 4.58
N ILE A 279 -8.10 3.27 4.37
CA ILE A 279 -7.07 4.32 4.42
C ILE A 279 -6.34 4.28 5.77
N GLU A 280 -7.08 4.38 6.88
CA GLU A 280 -6.48 4.42 8.22
C GLU A 280 -5.73 3.14 8.59
N ARG A 281 -6.34 1.98 8.27
CA ARG A 281 -5.77 0.67 8.59
C ARG A 281 -4.50 0.41 7.78
N ILE A 282 -4.57 0.53 6.47
CA ILE A 282 -3.44 0.21 5.58
C ILE A 282 -2.31 1.22 5.77
N ALA A 283 -2.60 2.51 5.99
CA ALA A 283 -1.55 3.48 6.32
C ALA A 283 -0.80 3.07 7.61
N THR A 284 -1.53 2.59 8.61
CA THR A 284 -0.91 2.08 9.85
C THR A 284 -0.07 0.83 9.60
N GLU A 285 -0.58 -0.15 8.83
CA GLU A 285 0.16 -1.36 8.44
C GLU A 285 1.45 -1.02 7.67
N VAL A 286 1.37 -0.12 6.70
CA VAL A 286 2.49 0.32 5.85
C VAL A 286 3.56 1.02 6.68
N CYS A 287 3.14 1.91 7.60
CA CYS A 287 4.04 2.59 8.52
C CYS A 287 4.76 1.60 9.46
N VAL A 288 4.04 0.64 10.05
CA VAL A 288 4.64 -0.42 10.89
C VAL A 288 5.59 -1.31 10.09
N ALA A 289 5.28 -1.59 8.82
CA ALA A 289 6.15 -2.31 7.91
C ALA A 289 7.35 -1.49 7.39
N ARG A 290 7.50 -0.22 7.84
CA ARG A 290 8.51 0.75 7.40
C ARG A 290 8.50 1.02 5.90
N GLN A 291 7.36 0.82 5.25
CA GLN A 291 7.14 1.10 3.83
C GLN A 291 6.73 2.57 3.64
N GLN A 292 7.08 3.14 2.48
CA GLN A 292 6.58 4.45 2.06
C GLN A 292 5.22 4.28 1.36
N LEU A 293 4.22 5.08 1.74
CA LEU A 293 2.93 5.15 1.08
C LEU A 293 3.01 6.12 -0.11
N ILE A 294 2.96 5.57 -1.31
CA ILE A 294 3.01 6.35 -2.55
C ILE A 294 1.60 6.47 -3.12
N PHE A 295 1.13 7.70 -3.27
CA PHE A 295 -0.13 8.04 -3.91
C PHE A 295 0.13 8.66 -5.28
N GLY A 296 -0.73 8.35 -6.26
CA GLY A 296 -0.77 9.12 -7.50
C GLY A 296 -2.04 8.90 -8.30
N ARG A 297 -2.34 9.87 -9.16
CA ARG A 297 -3.53 9.84 -10.01
C ARG A 297 -3.41 8.82 -11.14
N MET A 298 -4.52 8.17 -11.46
CA MET A 298 -4.56 7.17 -12.52
C MET A 298 -4.15 7.76 -13.87
N SER A 299 -3.01 7.31 -14.36
CA SER A 299 -2.51 7.57 -15.71
C SER A 299 -1.65 6.41 -16.17
N ARG A 300 -1.43 6.30 -17.49
CA ARG A 300 -0.54 5.27 -18.04
C ARG A 300 0.89 5.41 -17.54
N ALA A 301 1.39 6.64 -17.42
CA ALA A 301 2.73 6.93 -16.93
C ALA A 301 2.87 6.50 -15.47
N PHE A 302 1.95 6.94 -14.61
CA PHE A 302 1.99 6.62 -13.19
C PHE A 302 1.78 5.12 -12.94
N HIS A 303 0.86 4.45 -13.64
CA HIS A 303 0.65 3.00 -13.46
C HIS A 303 1.93 2.18 -13.73
N ASN A 304 2.73 2.56 -14.71
CA ASN A 304 4.01 1.89 -14.96
C ASN A 304 5.02 2.13 -13.82
N GLN A 305 5.14 3.37 -13.36
CA GLN A 305 6.01 3.71 -12.23
C GLN A 305 5.55 3.04 -10.93
N ALA A 306 4.25 2.99 -10.69
CA ALA A 306 3.64 2.32 -9.55
C ALA A 306 4.08 0.86 -9.45
N THR A 307 4.08 0.12 -10.57
CA THR A 307 4.57 -1.27 -10.58
C THR A 307 6.07 -1.40 -10.29
N LEU A 308 6.88 -0.39 -10.62
CA LEU A 308 8.30 -0.35 -10.28
C LEU A 308 8.51 -0.02 -8.79
N PHE A 309 7.80 0.97 -8.26
CA PHE A 309 7.86 1.34 -6.85
C PHE A 309 7.41 0.20 -5.94
N ALA A 310 6.30 -0.46 -6.27
CA ALA A 310 5.81 -1.62 -5.52
C ALA A 310 6.81 -2.79 -5.53
N ASN A 311 7.64 -2.91 -6.57
CA ASN A 311 8.69 -3.93 -6.66
C ASN A 311 10.04 -3.49 -6.05
N ALA A 312 10.15 -2.26 -5.55
CA ALA A 312 11.38 -1.78 -4.94
C ALA A 312 11.64 -2.47 -3.60
N VAL A 313 12.91 -2.79 -3.36
CA VAL A 313 13.38 -3.55 -2.19
C VAL A 313 14.58 -2.86 -1.58
N LEU A 314 14.57 -2.76 -0.25
CA LEU A 314 15.68 -2.29 0.57
C LEU A 314 16.34 -3.50 1.23
N LEU A 315 17.68 -3.55 1.16
CA LEU A 315 18.49 -4.59 1.76
C LEU A 315 19.08 -4.10 3.08
N THR A 316 19.05 -4.96 4.09
CA THR A 316 19.72 -4.72 5.37
C THR A 316 21.21 -5.08 5.25
N PRO A 317 22.14 -4.18 5.64
CA PRO A 317 23.56 -4.47 5.57
C PRO A 317 23.96 -5.73 6.36
N SER A 318 24.70 -6.62 5.71
CA SER A 318 25.27 -7.83 6.33
C SER A 318 26.74 -7.61 6.70
N PRO A 319 27.23 -8.19 7.82
CA PRO A 319 28.65 -8.14 8.16
C PRO A 319 29.58 -8.66 7.04
N ALA A 320 29.12 -9.63 6.25
CA ALA A 320 29.88 -10.20 5.13
C ALA A 320 30.20 -9.17 4.04
N TRP A 321 29.38 -8.13 3.88
CA TRP A 321 29.58 -7.10 2.86
C TRP A 321 30.85 -6.29 3.08
N ARG A 322 31.23 -6.05 4.35
CA ARG A 322 32.47 -5.31 4.67
C ARG A 322 33.72 -6.07 4.24
N GLN A 323 33.68 -7.40 4.29
CA GLN A 323 34.77 -8.24 3.77
C GLN A 323 34.88 -8.09 2.25
N LEU A 324 33.75 -8.18 1.53
CA LEU A 324 33.72 -7.98 0.08
C LEU A 324 34.19 -6.57 -0.33
N ALA A 325 33.86 -5.55 0.47
CA ALA A 325 34.35 -4.18 0.27
C ALA A 325 35.88 -4.07 0.40
N ALA A 326 36.46 -4.80 1.36
CA ALA A 326 37.92 -4.87 1.53
C ALA A 326 38.59 -5.59 0.35
N GLU A 327 37.99 -6.69 -0.13
CA GLU A 327 38.48 -7.41 -1.31
C GLU A 327 38.42 -6.55 -2.58
N LEU A 328 37.34 -5.77 -2.77
CA LEU A 328 37.22 -4.79 -3.86
C LEU A 328 38.32 -3.73 -3.79
N SER A 329 38.57 -3.19 -2.59
CA SER A 329 39.60 -2.16 -2.37
C SER A 329 41.00 -2.70 -2.68
N SER A 330 41.28 -3.95 -2.31
CA SER A 330 42.55 -4.62 -2.62
C SER A 330 42.74 -4.84 -4.12
N LEU A 331 41.68 -5.20 -4.84
CA LEU A 331 41.74 -5.40 -6.29
C LEU A 331 41.99 -4.07 -7.01
N ALA A 332 41.30 -3.01 -6.60
CA ALA A 332 41.45 -1.67 -7.17
C ALA A 332 42.82 -1.03 -6.89
N ALA A 333 43.47 -1.37 -5.77
CA ALA A 333 44.82 -0.88 -5.48
C ALA A 333 45.86 -1.33 -6.54
N ALA A 334 45.60 -2.45 -7.21
CA ALA A 334 46.46 -2.98 -8.28
C ALA A 334 46.10 -2.43 -9.68
N ALA A 335 44.98 -1.70 -9.84
CA ALA A 335 44.46 -1.21 -11.10
C ALA A 335 43.75 0.15 -10.92
N PRO A 336 44.45 1.27 -11.17
CA PRO A 336 43.90 2.63 -10.94
C PRO A 336 42.58 2.91 -11.66
N GLU A 337 42.37 2.31 -12.85
CA GLU A 337 41.15 2.47 -13.64
C GLU A 337 39.90 1.92 -12.92
N LEU A 338 40.07 0.94 -12.03
CA LEU A 338 38.98 0.34 -11.26
C LEU A 338 38.63 1.13 -9.98
N GLN A 339 39.46 2.10 -9.58
CA GLN A 339 39.37 2.74 -8.27
C GLN A 339 38.05 3.49 -8.04
N ALA A 340 37.54 4.18 -9.06
CA ALA A 340 36.28 4.92 -8.96
C ALA A 340 35.08 3.96 -8.77
N GLY A 341 34.98 2.92 -9.59
CA GLY A 341 33.92 1.91 -9.51
C GLY A 341 33.97 1.11 -8.21
N ALA A 342 35.17 0.65 -7.82
CA ALA A 342 35.39 -0.09 -6.59
C ALA A 342 35.09 0.77 -5.35
N GLY A 343 35.52 2.04 -5.34
CA GLY A 343 35.28 2.96 -4.24
C GLY A 343 33.78 3.22 -4.02
N ALA A 344 33.03 3.45 -5.10
CA ALA A 344 31.59 3.65 -5.02
C ALA A 344 30.85 2.40 -4.49
N LEU A 345 31.21 1.22 -4.99
CA LEU A 345 30.61 -0.04 -4.55
C LEU A 345 31.00 -0.39 -3.11
N ALA A 346 32.27 -0.19 -2.73
CA ALA A 346 32.75 -0.41 -1.37
C ALA A 346 32.09 0.54 -0.35
N LEU A 347 31.78 1.79 -0.73
CA LEU A 347 31.04 2.71 0.13
C LEU A 347 29.64 2.19 0.44
N LEU A 348 28.93 1.67 -0.57
CA LEU A 348 27.62 1.05 -0.36
C LEU A 348 27.73 -0.19 0.53
N LEU A 349 28.67 -1.09 0.26
CA LEU A 349 28.86 -2.31 1.05
C LEU A 349 29.25 -2.06 2.51
N ASN A 350 29.85 -0.90 2.82
CA ASN A 350 30.20 -0.49 4.19
C ASN A 350 29.11 0.28 4.94
N SER A 351 27.97 0.56 4.29
CA SER A 351 26.85 1.29 4.90
C SER A 351 26.35 0.62 6.18
N SER A 352 25.95 1.43 7.16
CA SER A 352 25.20 0.98 8.35
C SER A 352 23.69 1.09 8.18
N VAL A 353 23.21 1.69 7.09
CA VAL A 353 21.79 1.89 6.80
C VAL A 353 21.35 1.04 5.62
N GLU A 354 20.04 0.79 5.54
CA GLU A 354 19.43 0.03 4.45
C GLU A 354 19.70 0.67 3.08
N ILE A 355 19.88 -0.18 2.06
CA ILE A 355 20.27 0.28 0.71
C ILE A 355 19.31 -0.30 -0.33
N PRO A 356 18.85 0.49 -1.32
CA PRO A 356 18.09 -0.04 -2.45
C PRO A 356 18.89 -1.08 -3.23
N LEU A 357 18.28 -2.23 -3.49
CA LEU A 357 18.87 -3.30 -4.30
C LEU A 357 19.32 -2.80 -5.67
N THR A 358 18.51 -1.95 -6.32
CA THR A 358 18.82 -1.38 -7.63
C THR A 358 20.03 -0.44 -7.62
N THR A 359 20.26 0.28 -6.51
CA THR A 359 21.45 1.13 -6.35
C THR A 359 22.72 0.29 -6.25
N LEU A 360 22.67 -0.82 -5.52
CA LEU A 360 23.77 -1.79 -5.43
C LEU A 360 24.01 -2.51 -6.75
N GLU A 361 22.96 -2.98 -7.43
CA GLU A 361 23.10 -3.63 -8.74
C GLU A 361 23.67 -2.67 -9.77
N GLY A 362 23.20 -1.42 -9.84
CA GLY A 362 23.77 -0.43 -10.75
C GLY A 362 25.23 -0.09 -10.42
N ALA A 363 25.66 -0.20 -9.16
CA ALA A 363 27.07 -0.08 -8.80
C ALA A 363 27.89 -1.32 -9.18
N CYS A 364 27.30 -2.52 -9.11
CA CYS A 364 27.89 -3.75 -9.62
C CYS A 364 28.08 -3.68 -11.14
N GLU A 365 27.06 -3.27 -11.90
CA GLU A 365 27.12 -3.08 -13.36
C GLU A 365 28.23 -2.10 -13.75
N ARG A 366 28.31 -0.94 -13.10
CA ARG A 366 29.38 0.04 -13.38
C ARG A 366 30.77 -0.49 -13.09
N PHE A 367 30.93 -1.31 -12.05
CA PHE A 367 32.23 -1.93 -11.73
C PHE A 367 32.57 -3.05 -12.72
N GLU A 368 31.59 -3.85 -13.12
CA GLU A 368 31.71 -4.87 -14.17
C GLU A 368 32.15 -4.26 -15.50
N ASP A 369 31.50 -3.19 -15.94
CA ASP A 369 31.87 -2.45 -17.14
C ASP A 369 33.32 -1.92 -17.05
N ALA A 370 33.71 -1.36 -15.90
CA ALA A 370 35.08 -0.88 -15.68
C ALA A 370 36.13 -2.01 -15.75
N VAL A 371 35.80 -3.21 -15.27
CA VAL A 371 36.67 -4.39 -15.37
C VAL A 371 36.84 -4.83 -16.83
N LEU A 372 35.76 -4.82 -17.61
CA LEU A 372 35.78 -5.20 -19.03
C LEU A 372 36.54 -4.17 -19.88
N ASP A 373 36.38 -2.88 -19.56
CA ASP A 373 37.10 -1.81 -20.23
C ASP A 373 38.60 -1.84 -19.92
N GLU A 374 39.00 -2.06 -18.65
CA GLU A 374 40.42 -2.23 -18.27
C GLU A 374 41.04 -3.42 -19.00
N GLN A 375 40.33 -4.55 -19.05
CA GLN A 375 40.78 -5.73 -19.78
C GLN A 375 41.01 -5.44 -21.26
N LYS A 376 40.04 -4.78 -21.91
CA LYS A 376 40.11 -4.41 -23.33
C LYS A 376 41.27 -3.46 -23.58
N GLN A 377 41.48 -2.48 -22.71
CA GLN A 377 42.56 -1.50 -22.82
C GLN A 377 43.93 -2.17 -22.59
N ALA A 378 44.06 -3.01 -21.57
CA ALA A 378 45.28 -3.75 -21.27
C ALA A 378 45.68 -4.70 -22.41
N LEU A 379 44.73 -5.45 -22.99
CA LEU A 379 44.98 -6.29 -24.17
C LEU A 379 45.37 -5.46 -25.39
N SER A 380 44.69 -4.33 -25.62
CA SER A 380 45.02 -3.44 -26.74
C SER A 380 46.44 -2.89 -26.63
N ASN A 381 46.86 -2.51 -25.41
CA ASN A 381 48.22 -2.06 -25.10
C ASN A 381 49.24 -3.20 -25.28
N ALA A 382 48.93 -4.42 -24.81
CA ALA A 382 49.79 -5.59 -24.96
C ALA A 382 50.03 -5.99 -26.44
N LEU A 383 49.10 -5.64 -27.33
CA LEU A 383 49.23 -5.87 -28.78
C LEU A 383 50.04 -4.77 -29.52
N VAL A 384 50.28 -3.61 -28.91
CA VAL A 384 51.01 -2.49 -29.55
C VAL A 384 52.41 -2.91 -30.05
N PRO A 385 53.26 -3.60 -29.27
CA PRO A 385 54.58 -4.02 -29.75
C PRO A 385 54.50 -4.94 -30.98
N SER A 386 53.54 -5.87 -30.98
CA SER A 386 53.29 -6.78 -32.11
C SER A 386 52.84 -6.03 -33.37
N ARG A 387 51.97 -5.02 -33.22
CA ARG A 387 51.51 -4.16 -34.32
C ARG A 387 52.65 -3.29 -34.86
N ALA A 388 53.38 -2.62 -33.97
CA ALA A 388 54.53 -1.80 -34.31
C ALA A 388 55.63 -2.60 -35.04
N ARG A 389 55.81 -3.88 -34.71
CA ARG A 389 56.73 -4.75 -35.46
C ARG A 389 56.31 -4.97 -36.90
N ILE A 390 55.02 -5.17 -37.16
CA ILE A 390 54.50 -5.30 -38.54
C ILE A 390 54.68 -3.98 -39.28
N GLU A 391 54.42 -2.84 -38.64
CA GLU A 391 54.64 -1.52 -39.23
C GLU A 391 56.13 -1.27 -39.54
N ASN A 392 57.04 -1.70 -38.65
CA ASN A 392 58.49 -1.52 -38.77
C ASN A 392 59.21 -2.73 -39.40
N PHE A 393 58.52 -3.54 -40.21
CA PHE A 393 59.09 -4.80 -40.74
C PHE A 393 60.36 -4.60 -41.61
N ASN A 394 60.52 -3.41 -42.19
CA ASN A 394 61.65 -3.02 -43.01
C ASN A 394 62.71 -2.17 -42.27
N ASP A 395 62.55 -1.93 -40.97
CA ASP A 395 63.52 -1.15 -40.19
C ASP A 395 64.73 -2.03 -39.80
N PRO A 396 65.93 -1.78 -40.36
CA PRO A 396 67.13 -2.56 -40.07
C PRO A 396 67.66 -2.37 -38.65
N LEU A 397 67.15 -1.39 -37.88
CA LEU A 397 67.52 -1.12 -36.49
C LEU A 397 66.57 -1.78 -35.47
N ALA A 398 65.48 -2.41 -35.91
CA ALA A 398 64.52 -3.03 -35.01
C ALA A 398 65.06 -4.36 -34.43
N GLY A 399 65.12 -4.43 -33.09
CA GLY A 399 65.60 -5.61 -32.34
C GLY A 399 64.70 -6.86 -32.45
N PRO A 400 65.11 -8.00 -31.85
CA PRO A 400 64.35 -9.25 -31.86
C PRO A 400 63.00 -9.10 -31.13
N PHE A 401 61.96 -9.74 -31.66
CA PHE A 401 60.61 -9.74 -31.08
C PHE A 401 60.53 -10.67 -29.88
N GLU A 402 60.08 -10.15 -28.73
CA GLU A 402 59.75 -10.94 -27.55
C GLU A 402 58.23 -11.13 -27.46
N ALA A 403 57.78 -12.37 -27.27
CA ALA A 403 56.36 -12.67 -27.11
C ALA A 403 55.86 -12.16 -25.74
N VAL A 404 54.77 -11.39 -25.76
CA VAL A 404 54.21 -10.78 -24.54
C VAL A 404 53.45 -11.85 -23.73
N ALA A 405 54.02 -12.24 -22.59
CA ALA A 405 53.46 -13.23 -21.65
C ALA A 405 52.28 -12.69 -20.80
N GLU A 406 51.81 -11.47 -21.03
CA GLU A 406 50.87 -10.76 -20.15
C GLU A 406 49.39 -11.11 -20.36
N HIS A 407 49.04 -11.81 -21.44
CA HIS A 407 47.65 -12.10 -21.79
C HIS A 407 46.91 -12.93 -20.73
N GLU A 408 47.51 -14.01 -20.22
CA GLU A 408 46.89 -14.85 -19.18
C GLU A 408 46.69 -14.08 -17.87
N ALA A 409 47.64 -13.21 -17.51
CA ALA A 409 47.55 -12.40 -16.30
C ALA A 409 46.43 -11.35 -16.39
N ILE A 410 46.27 -10.70 -17.55
CA ILE A 410 45.16 -9.76 -17.81
C ILE A 410 43.81 -10.48 -17.70
N MET A 411 43.68 -11.66 -18.32
CA MET A 411 42.46 -12.47 -18.25
C MET A 411 42.16 -12.95 -16.81
N ALA A 412 43.18 -13.36 -16.06
CA ALA A 412 43.03 -13.81 -14.69
C ALA A 412 42.54 -12.69 -13.75
N ARG A 413 43.05 -11.46 -13.93
CA ARG A 413 42.62 -10.27 -13.18
C ARG A 413 41.18 -9.91 -13.49
N ALA A 414 40.82 -9.79 -14.77
CA ALA A 414 39.45 -9.51 -15.17
C ALA A 414 38.49 -10.57 -14.61
N GLY A 415 38.86 -11.86 -14.72
CA GLY A 415 38.11 -12.95 -14.12
C GLY A 415 37.97 -12.88 -12.59
N GLN A 416 38.97 -12.34 -11.88
CA GLN A 416 38.87 -12.10 -10.44
C GLN A 416 37.84 -11.00 -10.12
N GLY A 417 37.85 -9.89 -10.86
CA GLY A 417 36.87 -8.82 -10.72
C GLY A 417 35.44 -9.29 -10.95
N LEU A 418 35.20 -10.02 -12.05
CA LEU A 418 33.87 -10.55 -12.37
C LEU A 418 33.37 -11.56 -11.33
N ARG A 419 34.24 -12.47 -10.86
CA ARG A 419 33.88 -13.41 -9.78
C ARG A 419 33.51 -12.70 -8.48
N LEU A 420 34.19 -11.60 -8.16
CA LEU A 420 33.90 -10.81 -6.97
C LEU A 420 32.51 -10.17 -7.06
N VAL A 421 32.14 -9.64 -8.23
CA VAL A 421 30.77 -9.14 -8.48
C VAL A 421 29.73 -10.26 -8.34
N ASP A 422 30.00 -11.45 -8.87
CA ASP A 422 29.09 -12.60 -8.71
C ASP A 422 28.98 -13.06 -7.25
N CYS A 423 30.05 -12.96 -6.46
CA CYS A 423 29.98 -13.18 -5.02
C CYS A 423 29.08 -12.13 -4.35
N ILE A 424 29.25 -10.85 -4.70
CA ILE A 424 28.42 -9.76 -4.18
C ILE A 424 26.95 -10.02 -4.52
N ARG A 425 26.59 -10.25 -5.79
CA ARG A 425 25.21 -10.53 -6.21
C ARG A 425 24.59 -11.71 -5.43
N ARG A 426 25.34 -12.78 -5.19
CA ARG A 426 24.88 -13.92 -4.38
C ARG A 426 24.59 -13.52 -2.93
N GLU A 427 25.47 -12.75 -2.31
CA GLU A 427 25.22 -12.21 -0.95
C GLU A 427 24.01 -11.27 -0.92
N LEU A 428 23.81 -10.43 -1.96
CA LEU A 428 22.65 -9.55 -2.05
C LEU A 428 21.32 -10.34 -2.16
N LEU A 429 21.31 -11.45 -2.89
CA LEU A 429 20.11 -12.29 -3.04
C LEU A 429 19.72 -13.00 -1.73
N GLY A 430 20.71 -13.39 -0.93
CA GLY A 430 20.54 -14.02 0.38
C GLY A 430 20.32 -13.05 1.55
N ALA A 431 20.56 -11.75 1.34
CA ALA A 431 20.42 -10.74 2.39
C ALA A 431 18.97 -10.56 2.86
N THR A 432 18.83 -10.23 4.15
CA THR A 432 17.55 -9.79 4.72
C THR A 432 17.09 -8.53 3.97
N LYS A 433 15.81 -8.52 3.60
CA LYS A 433 15.24 -7.50 2.74
C LYS A 433 13.80 -7.21 3.11
N ARG A 434 13.38 -5.98 2.85
CA ARG A 434 12.00 -5.54 2.98
C ARG A 434 11.57 -4.76 1.75
N HIS A 435 10.28 -4.76 1.47
CA HIS A 435 9.73 -3.91 0.42
C HIS A 435 9.82 -2.44 0.82
N ALA A 436 10.08 -1.58 -0.16
CA ALA A 436 10.27 -0.15 0.08
C ALA A 436 8.96 0.63 0.13
N ALA A 437 7.96 0.21 -0.66
CA ALA A 437 6.75 1.02 -0.86
C ALA A 437 5.48 0.19 -1.00
N TYR A 438 4.37 0.83 -0.62
CA TYR A 438 3.01 0.43 -0.94
C TYR A 438 2.38 1.54 -1.80
N VAL A 439 1.75 1.17 -2.91
CA VAL A 439 1.31 2.15 -3.91
C VAL A 439 -0.20 2.17 -4.03
N VAL A 440 -0.77 3.37 -3.94
CA VAL A 440 -2.17 3.62 -4.20
C VAL A 440 -2.31 4.43 -5.48
N ILE A 441 -3.03 3.86 -6.44
CA ILE A 441 -3.44 4.53 -7.66
C ILE A 441 -4.87 4.98 -7.44
N SER A 442 -5.15 6.28 -7.54
CA SER A 442 -6.50 6.79 -7.29
C SER A 442 -7.07 7.59 -8.45
N GLN A 443 -8.39 7.52 -8.62
CA GLN A 443 -9.13 8.39 -9.51
C GLN A 443 -10.58 8.52 -9.04
N ARG A 444 -11.12 9.74 -9.01
CA ARG A 444 -12.56 9.91 -8.78
C ARG A 444 -13.37 9.15 -9.85
N PRO A 445 -14.51 8.54 -9.49
CA PRO A 445 -15.36 7.85 -10.44
C PRO A 445 -15.72 8.75 -11.62
N SER A 446 -15.32 8.33 -12.82
CA SER A 446 -15.61 9.01 -14.07
C SER A 446 -15.95 8.00 -15.17
N PRO A 447 -16.72 8.41 -16.21
CA PRO A 447 -17.07 7.51 -17.32
C PRO A 447 -15.85 6.92 -18.03
N THR A 448 -14.75 7.67 -18.12
CA THR A 448 -13.53 7.26 -18.82
C THR A 448 -12.53 6.55 -17.92
N GLY A 449 -12.53 6.78 -16.60
CA GLY A 449 -11.52 6.28 -15.68
C GLY A 449 -11.93 5.08 -14.81
N SER A 450 -13.20 4.96 -14.44
CA SER A 450 -13.65 4.01 -13.40
C SER A 450 -13.31 2.56 -13.71
N HIS A 451 -13.47 2.16 -14.99
CA HIS A 451 -13.16 0.81 -15.43
C HIS A 451 -11.67 0.44 -15.27
N LEU A 452 -10.76 1.42 -15.32
CA LEU A 452 -9.32 1.20 -15.18
C LEU A 452 -8.98 0.81 -13.74
N LEU A 453 -9.61 1.45 -12.75
CA LEU A 453 -9.39 1.16 -11.35
C LEU A 453 -9.78 -0.28 -11.00
N ILE A 454 -10.96 -0.69 -11.48
CA ILE A 454 -11.45 -2.05 -11.27
C ILE A 454 -10.54 -3.07 -11.97
N LYS A 455 -10.09 -2.80 -13.20
CA LYS A 455 -9.12 -3.67 -13.90
C LYS A 455 -7.84 -3.88 -13.10
N ILE A 456 -7.28 -2.81 -12.50
CA ILE A 456 -6.08 -2.92 -11.66
C ILE A 456 -6.31 -3.83 -10.46
N ASN A 457 -7.41 -3.64 -9.72
CA ASN A 457 -7.73 -4.48 -8.56
C ASN A 457 -7.99 -5.95 -8.94
N GLU A 458 -8.43 -6.20 -10.17
CA GLU A 458 -8.65 -7.54 -10.72
C GLU A 458 -7.45 -8.10 -11.51
N PHE A 459 -6.28 -7.45 -11.43
CA PHE A 459 -5.04 -7.82 -12.13
C PHE A 459 -5.20 -7.99 -13.65
N GLN A 460 -6.16 -7.26 -14.24
CA GLN A 460 -6.30 -7.10 -15.68
C GLN A 460 -5.49 -5.90 -16.15
N ASP A 461 -4.87 -6.01 -17.33
CA ASP A 461 -4.13 -4.90 -17.92
C ASP A 461 -5.09 -3.71 -18.19
N PRO A 462 -4.88 -2.52 -17.58
CA PRO A 462 -5.72 -1.36 -17.82
C PRO A 462 -5.49 -0.73 -19.20
N TYR A 463 -4.30 -0.97 -19.79
CA TYR A 463 -3.89 -0.42 -21.08
C TYR A 463 -3.38 -1.52 -22.02
N SER A 464 -3.71 -1.43 -23.31
CA SER A 464 -3.19 -2.34 -24.33
C SER A 464 -1.72 -2.06 -24.69
N GLY A 465 -1.02 -3.08 -25.16
CA GLY A 465 0.36 -2.97 -25.65
C GLY A 465 1.42 -2.74 -24.56
N LYS A 466 1.16 -3.18 -23.32
CA LYS A 466 2.15 -3.14 -22.24
C LYS A 466 3.27 -4.14 -22.50
N ALA A 467 4.52 -3.71 -22.32
CA ALA A 467 5.69 -4.57 -22.50
C ALA A 467 5.70 -5.74 -21.50
N GLU A 468 6.17 -6.90 -21.92
CA GLU A 468 6.14 -8.13 -21.11
C GLU A 468 6.90 -7.99 -19.78
N ASN A 469 8.02 -7.26 -19.79
CA ASN A 469 8.79 -6.95 -18.57
C ASN A 469 7.97 -6.17 -17.55
N LEU A 470 7.05 -5.30 -17.97
CA LEU A 470 6.18 -4.54 -17.07
C LEU A 470 4.96 -5.37 -16.62
N ARG A 471 4.49 -6.32 -17.43
CA ARG A 471 3.44 -7.27 -17.01
C ARG A 471 3.95 -8.20 -15.91
N LYS A 472 5.19 -8.66 -16.04
CA LYS A 472 5.88 -9.45 -15.00
C LYS A 472 5.85 -8.77 -13.62
N LEU A 473 5.89 -7.44 -13.55
CA LEU A 473 5.87 -6.72 -12.27
C LEU A 473 4.54 -6.87 -11.52
N VAL A 474 3.40 -7.01 -12.22
CA VAL A 474 2.10 -7.25 -11.57
C VAL A 474 2.15 -8.58 -10.81
N ARG A 475 2.75 -9.62 -11.38
CA ARG A 475 2.98 -10.90 -10.70
C ARG A 475 3.91 -10.77 -9.49
N LEU A 476 4.96 -9.97 -9.57
CA LEU A 476 5.96 -9.85 -8.51
C LEU A 476 5.57 -8.91 -7.35
N ALA A 477 4.71 -7.93 -7.63
CA ALA A 477 4.48 -6.82 -6.72
C ALA A 477 3.05 -6.27 -6.67
N GLY A 478 2.12 -6.87 -7.40
CA GLY A 478 0.73 -6.41 -7.41
C GLY A 478 0.03 -6.49 -6.04
N ASP A 479 0.55 -7.30 -5.11
CA ASP A 479 0.09 -7.41 -3.73
C ASP A 479 0.34 -6.14 -2.88
N ARG A 480 1.11 -5.19 -3.43
CA ARG A 480 1.41 -3.89 -2.83
C ARG A 480 0.86 -2.73 -3.66
N ILE A 481 -0.08 -3.00 -4.57
CA ILE A 481 -0.78 -2.01 -5.37
C ILE A 481 -2.26 -2.10 -5.08
N TYR A 482 -2.86 -0.97 -4.70
CA TYR A 482 -4.30 -0.83 -4.58
C TYR A 482 -4.81 0.29 -5.48
N SER A 483 -5.96 0.07 -6.11
CA SER A 483 -6.63 1.09 -6.90
C SER A 483 -7.89 1.59 -6.19
N SER A 484 -7.92 2.87 -5.84
CA SER A 484 -8.98 3.49 -5.06
C SER A 484 -9.85 4.47 -5.88
N PRO A 485 -11.16 4.56 -5.60
CA PRO A 485 -12.01 5.64 -6.11
C PRO A 485 -11.91 6.96 -5.30
N ASP A 486 -11.09 7.00 -4.25
CA ASP A 486 -11.06 8.10 -3.27
C ASP A 486 -9.68 8.76 -3.20
N TYR A 487 -9.64 10.08 -3.20
CA TYR A 487 -8.40 10.83 -2.99
C TYR A 487 -8.01 10.95 -1.52
N GLY A 488 -8.86 10.51 -0.58
CA GLY A 488 -8.58 10.51 0.86
C GLY A 488 -7.23 9.88 1.25
N TRP A 489 -6.68 8.98 0.43
CA TRP A 489 -5.32 8.45 0.57
C TRP A 489 -4.22 9.52 0.60
N LEU A 490 -4.46 10.68 -0.01
CA LEU A 490 -3.53 11.81 0.03
C LEU A 490 -3.32 12.35 1.45
N SER A 491 -4.31 12.15 2.35
CA SER A 491 -4.22 12.55 3.77
C SER A 491 -3.23 11.72 4.60
N VAL A 492 -2.70 10.63 4.03
CA VAL A 492 -1.76 9.71 4.68
C VAL A 492 -0.55 9.35 3.81
N ALA A 493 -0.41 9.98 2.65
CA ALA A 493 0.66 9.66 1.71
C ALA A 493 2.00 10.25 2.15
N ASP A 494 3.08 9.50 1.96
CA ASP A 494 4.45 10.01 2.14
C ASP A 494 4.95 10.64 0.84
N HIS A 495 4.49 10.12 -0.30
CA HIS A 495 4.79 10.67 -1.61
C HIS A 495 3.52 10.82 -2.44
N TRP A 496 3.25 12.05 -2.92
CA TRP A 496 2.23 12.31 -3.94
C TRP A 496 2.93 12.50 -5.29
N ILE A 497 2.61 11.64 -6.25
CA ILE A 497 3.13 11.71 -7.61
C ILE A 497 2.02 12.19 -8.55
N GLU A 498 2.19 13.40 -9.10
CA GLU A 498 1.24 13.99 -10.04
C GLU A 498 1.82 14.07 -11.44
N ALA A 499 1.13 13.44 -12.40
CA ALA A 499 1.56 13.41 -13.80
C ALA A 499 0.85 14.50 -14.60
N ILE A 500 1.54 15.61 -14.86
CA ILE A 500 1.01 16.74 -15.65
C ILE A 500 0.64 16.37 -17.10
N PRO A 501 1.28 15.40 -17.79
CA PRO A 501 0.84 14.96 -19.10
C PRO A 501 -0.65 14.58 -19.18
N LEU A 502 -1.30 14.30 -18.05
CA LEU A 502 -2.74 14.03 -17.95
C LEU A 502 -3.61 15.24 -18.36
N PHE A 503 -3.08 16.47 -18.24
CA PHE A 503 -3.75 17.72 -18.60
C PHE A 503 -3.34 18.25 -19.99
N ILE A 504 -2.49 17.53 -20.71
CA ILE A 504 -1.97 17.94 -22.00
C ILE A 504 -2.74 17.20 -23.11
N LYS A 505 -3.33 17.96 -24.04
CA LYS A 505 -4.08 17.46 -25.19
C LYS A 505 -3.41 17.95 -26.48
N GLU A 506 -3.50 17.16 -27.54
CA GLU A 506 -3.10 17.59 -28.88
C GLU A 506 -4.35 17.96 -29.66
N GLU A 507 -4.44 19.21 -30.09
CA GLU A 507 -5.46 19.68 -31.03
C GLU A 507 -4.91 19.65 -32.45
N VAL A 508 -5.63 18.99 -33.35
CA VAL A 508 -5.34 19.02 -34.78
C VAL A 508 -6.04 20.23 -35.40
N LEU A 509 -5.26 21.21 -35.83
CA LEU A 509 -5.72 22.38 -36.56
C LEU A 509 -5.53 22.14 -38.06
N VAL A 510 -6.63 22.13 -38.81
CA VAL A 510 -6.58 22.11 -40.27
C VAL A 510 -6.59 23.56 -40.77
N GLN A 511 -5.44 24.05 -41.24
CA GLN A 511 -5.32 25.37 -41.88
C GLN A 511 -4.92 25.17 -43.34
N GLU A 512 -5.69 25.75 -44.26
CA GLU A 512 -5.44 25.69 -45.72
C GLU A 512 -5.28 24.27 -46.29
N GLY A 513 -5.90 23.26 -45.66
CA GLY A 513 -5.80 21.85 -46.07
C GLY A 513 -4.53 21.14 -45.60
N GLN A 514 -3.68 21.80 -44.79
CA GLN A 514 -2.60 21.16 -44.05
C GLN A 514 -2.99 20.95 -42.59
N GLU A 515 -2.76 19.74 -42.10
CA GLU A 515 -2.87 19.40 -40.68
C GLU A 515 -1.65 19.92 -39.93
N SER A 516 -1.90 20.73 -38.89
CA SER A 516 -0.90 21.18 -37.93
C SER A 516 -1.36 20.78 -36.53
N THR A 517 -0.47 20.26 -35.70
CA THR A 517 -0.81 19.90 -34.31
C THR A 517 -0.40 21.02 -33.37
N ARG A 518 -1.31 21.38 -32.46
CA ARG A 518 -1.05 22.32 -31.36
C ARG A 518 -1.29 21.62 -30.04
N THR A 519 -0.31 21.69 -29.15
CA THR A 519 -0.46 21.25 -27.77
C THR A 519 -1.29 22.27 -26.98
N VAL A 520 -2.34 21.79 -26.30
CA VAL A 520 -3.20 22.57 -25.43
C VAL A 520 -3.15 21.99 -24.02
N ILE A 521 -2.92 22.87 -23.02
CA ILE A 521 -2.87 22.50 -21.61
C ILE A 521 -4.19 22.91 -20.96
N ASP A 522 -4.84 21.95 -20.30
CA ASP A 522 -6.08 22.15 -19.55
C ASP A 522 -5.77 22.78 -18.17
N ILE A 523 -5.38 24.06 -18.17
CA ILE A 523 -4.99 24.79 -16.95
C ILE A 523 -6.14 24.83 -15.95
N GLY A 524 -7.39 25.05 -16.41
CA GLY A 524 -8.56 25.08 -15.54
C GLY A 524 -8.82 23.73 -14.88
N GLY A 525 -8.75 22.62 -15.63
CA GLY A 525 -8.86 21.28 -15.05
C GLY A 525 -7.74 20.95 -14.06
N MET A 526 -6.54 21.46 -14.30
CA MET A 526 -5.40 21.32 -13.40
C MET A 526 -5.61 22.14 -12.12
N GLU A 527 -6.04 23.40 -12.22
CA GLU A 527 -6.32 24.26 -11.07
C GLU A 527 -7.37 23.62 -10.15
N VAL A 528 -8.51 23.18 -10.70
CA VAL A 528 -9.56 22.47 -9.95
C VAL A 528 -8.99 21.24 -9.25
N SER A 529 -8.18 20.43 -9.95
CA SER A 529 -7.59 19.22 -9.37
C SER A 529 -6.70 19.54 -8.17
N PHE A 530 -5.83 20.54 -8.26
CA PHE A 530 -4.92 20.90 -7.17
C PHE A 530 -5.63 21.66 -6.04
N ARG A 531 -6.43 22.69 -6.35
CA ARG A 531 -7.04 23.59 -5.37
C ARG A 531 -8.25 23.00 -4.69
N GLU A 532 -9.17 22.40 -5.45
CA GLU A 532 -10.47 21.99 -4.94
C GLU A 532 -10.51 20.51 -4.53
N GLU A 533 -9.69 19.66 -5.15
CA GLU A 533 -9.75 18.21 -4.89
C GLU A 533 -8.66 17.69 -3.95
N MET A 534 -7.54 18.38 -3.81
CA MET A 534 -6.31 17.81 -3.24
C MET A 534 -5.66 18.65 -2.13
N ALA A 535 -5.73 19.99 -2.22
CA ALA A 535 -5.06 20.88 -1.26
C ALA A 535 -5.46 20.59 0.20
N ASP A 536 -6.75 20.47 0.49
CA ASP A 536 -7.27 20.22 1.85
C ASP A 536 -6.77 18.88 2.41
N LEU A 537 -6.78 17.84 1.57
CA LEU A 537 -6.28 16.52 1.96
C LEU A 537 -4.78 16.55 2.26
N TRP A 538 -4.02 17.31 1.47
CA TRP A 538 -2.58 17.49 1.67
C TRP A 538 -2.27 18.34 2.91
N ALA A 539 -3.05 19.39 3.19
CA ALA A 539 -2.95 20.15 4.43
C ALA A 539 -3.23 19.26 5.66
N GLY A 540 -4.29 18.44 5.60
CA GLY A 540 -4.59 17.45 6.62
C GLY A 540 -3.46 16.44 6.84
N ASN A 541 -2.79 16.01 5.76
CA ASN A 541 -1.61 15.14 5.85
C ASN A 541 -0.46 15.79 6.64
N LEU A 542 -0.15 17.06 6.36
CA LEU A 542 0.88 17.80 7.08
C LEU A 542 0.55 17.98 8.57
N HIS A 543 -0.72 18.22 8.92
CA HIS A 543 -1.15 18.23 10.31
C HIS A 543 -0.88 16.89 11.01
N ARG A 544 -1.20 15.76 10.36
CA ARG A 544 -0.91 14.43 10.92
C ARG A 544 0.58 14.18 11.11
N VAL A 545 1.42 14.67 10.20
CA VAL A 545 2.88 14.58 10.32
C VAL A 545 3.35 15.37 11.54
N LEU A 546 2.92 16.62 11.66
CA LEU A 546 3.24 17.49 12.79
C LEU A 546 2.79 16.89 14.14
N GLU A 547 1.62 16.27 14.19
CA GLU A 547 1.15 15.54 15.38
C GLU A 547 2.04 14.33 15.72
N SER A 548 2.47 13.58 14.69
CA SER A 548 3.40 12.46 14.89
C SER A 548 4.76 12.93 15.42
N GLU A 549 5.19 14.14 15.06
CA GLU A 549 6.41 14.78 15.56
C GLU A 549 6.27 15.21 17.02
N TRP A 550 5.14 15.82 17.41
CA TRP A 550 4.86 16.13 18.81
C TRP A 550 4.86 14.86 19.67
N LEU A 551 4.27 13.79 19.17
CA LEU A 551 4.24 12.50 19.86
C LEU A 551 5.63 11.85 19.92
N CYS A 552 6.48 12.03 18.91
CA CYS A 552 7.87 11.62 18.95
C CYS A 552 8.64 12.31 20.08
N LEU A 553 8.54 13.64 20.17
CA LEU A 553 9.16 14.41 21.24
C LEU A 553 8.55 14.07 22.61
N ALA A 554 7.25 13.80 22.68
CA ALA A 554 6.61 13.35 23.90
C ALA A 554 7.16 11.99 24.38
N ARG A 555 7.47 11.06 23.47
CA ARG A 555 8.15 9.80 23.79
C ARG A 555 9.53 10.06 24.38
N GLU A 556 10.32 10.96 23.79
CA GLU A 556 11.62 11.38 24.35
C GLU A 556 11.47 11.94 25.79
N CYS A 557 10.48 12.81 26.02
CA CYS A 557 10.20 13.37 27.35
C CYS A 557 9.82 12.30 28.38
N VAL A 558 8.87 11.41 28.05
CA VAL A 558 8.36 10.39 28.97
C VAL A 558 9.45 9.34 29.30
N ALA A 559 10.37 9.12 28.36
CA ALA A 559 11.49 8.20 28.50
C ALA A 559 12.71 8.79 29.20
N ALA A 560 12.80 10.12 29.30
CA ALA A 560 13.95 10.83 29.84
C ALA A 560 14.36 10.26 31.21
N GLY A 561 15.65 9.93 31.35
CA GLY A 561 16.23 9.35 32.57
C GLY A 561 15.91 7.88 32.86
N LYS A 562 15.03 7.23 32.08
CA LYS A 562 14.71 5.78 32.22
C LYS A 562 15.33 4.92 31.12
N PHE A 563 15.33 5.42 29.88
CA PHE A 563 15.86 4.73 28.72
C PHE A 563 16.85 5.65 28.01
N THR A 564 18.14 5.30 28.04
CA THR A 564 19.22 6.07 27.40
C THR A 564 19.76 5.30 26.20
N ASP A 565 20.11 6.02 25.14
CA ASP A 565 20.79 5.47 23.93
C ASP A 565 19.99 4.42 23.14
N LEU A 566 18.66 4.44 23.23
CA LEU A 566 17.79 3.62 22.38
C LEU A 566 17.45 4.36 21.07
N ASP A 567 17.35 3.61 19.97
CA ASP A 567 16.73 4.12 18.75
C ASP A 567 15.20 4.26 18.92
N GLU A 568 14.55 4.92 17.96
CA GLU A 568 13.11 5.20 18.06
C GLU A 568 12.28 3.91 18.20
N ASP A 569 12.64 2.85 17.46
CA ASP A 569 11.92 1.58 17.45
C ASP A 569 12.03 0.85 18.80
N ALA A 570 13.24 0.76 19.36
CA ALA A 570 13.47 0.17 20.68
C ALA A 570 12.78 0.99 21.78
N LEU A 571 12.85 2.33 21.68
CA LEU A 571 12.18 3.20 22.64
C LEU A 571 10.66 3.02 22.63
N ARG A 572 10.06 2.97 21.42
CA ARG A 572 8.63 2.69 21.23
C ARG A 572 8.22 1.37 21.87
N GLN A 573 9.02 0.32 21.69
CA GLN A 573 8.73 -0.99 22.26
C GLN A 573 8.74 -0.95 23.80
N CYS A 574 9.76 -0.36 24.42
CA CYS A 574 9.81 -0.21 25.89
C CYS A 574 8.62 0.60 26.44
N LEU A 575 8.22 1.67 25.75
CA LEU A 575 7.07 2.49 26.14
C LEU A 575 5.72 1.78 25.93
N HIS A 576 5.62 0.91 24.92
CA HIS A 576 4.46 0.06 24.70
C HIS A 576 4.30 -0.95 25.84
N GLU A 577 5.38 -1.63 26.23
CA GLU A 577 5.40 -2.56 27.37
C GLU A 577 5.06 -1.86 28.69
N ALA A 578 5.45 -0.60 28.85
CA ALA A 578 5.12 0.24 30.00
C ALA A 578 3.69 0.82 29.96
N SER A 579 2.89 0.56 28.91
CA SER A 579 1.53 1.09 28.73
C SER A 579 1.45 2.63 28.80
N ALA A 580 2.47 3.33 28.30
CA ALA A 580 2.63 4.78 28.46
C ALA A 580 1.81 5.64 27.48
N ALA A 581 0.83 5.07 26.75
CA ALA A 581 0.13 5.78 25.67
C ALA A 581 -0.62 7.03 26.13
N ASP A 582 -1.26 6.98 27.31
CA ASP A 582 -1.97 8.13 27.89
C ASP A 582 -1.01 9.26 28.31
N ASP A 583 0.13 8.91 28.88
CA ASP A 583 1.18 9.85 29.28
C ASP A 583 1.78 10.55 28.05
N ILE A 584 2.10 9.79 27.00
CA ILE A 584 2.64 10.31 25.74
C ILE A 584 1.63 11.24 25.07
N ALA A 585 0.36 10.86 24.99
CA ALA A 585 -0.69 11.69 24.40
C ALA A 585 -0.86 13.01 25.18
N ALA A 586 -0.88 12.95 26.51
CA ALA A 586 -0.98 14.14 27.37
C ALA A 586 0.19 15.11 27.18
N VAL A 587 1.43 14.59 27.13
CA VAL A 587 2.62 15.41 26.84
C VAL A 587 2.58 15.94 25.41
N GLY A 588 2.09 15.16 24.44
CA GLY A 588 1.90 15.59 23.05
C GLY A 588 0.96 16.78 22.92
N VAL A 589 -0.16 16.80 23.66
CA VAL A 589 -1.08 17.95 23.70
C VAL A 589 -0.38 19.21 24.23
N LEU A 590 0.42 19.06 25.29
CA LEU A 590 1.21 20.17 25.85
C LEU A 590 2.21 20.71 24.82
N LEU A 591 2.97 19.83 24.16
CA LEU A 591 3.95 20.21 23.15
C LEU A 591 3.29 20.91 21.95
N GLY A 592 2.15 20.42 21.49
CA GLY A 592 1.39 21.05 20.40
C GLY A 592 0.86 22.44 20.75
N GLU A 593 0.47 22.69 22.01
CA GLU A 593 0.08 24.03 22.46
C GLU A 593 1.28 25.00 22.52
N ILE A 594 2.43 24.53 22.98
CA ILE A 594 3.64 25.35 23.04
C ILE A 594 4.16 25.66 21.64
N TYR A 595 4.14 24.68 20.74
CA TYR A 595 4.43 24.86 19.32
C TYR A 595 3.62 26.01 18.72
N ARG A 596 2.29 26.01 18.90
CA ARG A 596 1.41 27.07 18.37
C ARG A 596 1.79 28.47 18.86
N ARG A 597 2.31 28.59 20.08
CA ARG A 597 2.79 29.87 20.65
C ARG A 597 4.17 30.29 20.16
N GLN A 598 4.98 29.32 19.74
CA GLN A 598 6.39 29.52 19.33
C GLN A 598 6.61 29.34 17.83
N ILE A 599 5.55 29.16 17.04
CA ILE A 599 5.61 28.91 15.58
C ILE A 599 6.55 29.88 14.85
N VAL A 600 6.49 31.18 15.18
CA VAL A 600 7.34 32.20 14.55
C VAL A 600 8.82 31.98 14.87
N GLN A 601 9.14 31.61 16.11
CA GLN A 601 10.53 31.34 16.53
C GLN A 601 11.06 30.08 15.86
N ILE A 602 10.22 29.05 15.75
CA ILE A 602 10.56 27.79 15.06
C ILE A 602 10.82 28.05 13.59
N GLN A 603 9.94 28.79 12.92
CA GLN A 603 10.12 29.13 11.50
C GLN A 603 11.38 29.97 11.26
N GLN A 604 11.66 30.95 12.14
CA GLN A 604 12.89 31.74 12.06
C GLN A 604 14.14 30.88 12.20
N LEU A 605 14.11 29.86 13.07
CA LEU A 605 15.24 28.93 13.24
C LEU A 605 15.44 28.05 12.00
N ILE A 606 14.36 27.52 11.44
CA ILE A 606 14.37 26.74 10.18
C ILE A 606 15.04 27.55 9.07
N GLU A 607 14.62 28.80 8.89
CA GLU A 607 15.16 29.67 7.82
C GLU A 607 16.59 30.13 8.08
N ALA A 608 16.95 30.42 9.33
CA ALA A 608 18.27 30.96 9.66
C ALA A 608 19.37 29.89 9.66
N GLU A 609 19.05 28.65 10.05
CA GLU A 609 20.01 27.55 10.19
C GLU A 609 19.84 26.46 9.11
N GLU A 610 18.89 26.60 8.19
CA GLU A 610 18.55 25.59 7.16
C GLU A 610 18.27 24.20 7.77
N LEU A 611 17.62 24.19 8.95
CA LEU A 611 17.27 22.96 9.66
C LEU A 611 15.99 22.33 9.12
N GLU A 612 15.93 21.00 9.19
CA GLU A 612 14.67 20.29 9.01
C GLU A 612 13.64 20.72 10.08
N PRO A 613 12.34 20.83 9.74
CA PRO A 613 11.31 21.32 10.67
C PRO A 613 11.28 20.57 12.00
N PHE A 614 11.46 19.25 11.98
CA PHE A 614 11.51 18.41 13.18
C PHE A 614 12.67 18.77 14.10
N ASP A 615 13.85 19.04 13.55
CA ASP A 615 15.05 19.34 14.34
C ASP A 615 14.94 20.71 15.01
N ALA A 616 14.40 21.71 14.30
CA ALA A 616 14.10 23.02 14.85
C ALA A 616 13.04 22.93 15.97
N LEU A 617 11.98 22.16 15.75
CA LEU A 617 10.96 21.86 16.76
C LEU A 617 11.58 21.22 18.00
N ARG A 618 12.40 20.18 17.82
CA ARG A 618 13.10 19.47 18.89
C ARG A 618 13.99 20.41 19.69
N GLN A 619 14.79 21.24 19.02
CA GLN A 619 15.71 22.19 19.65
C GLN A 619 14.97 23.23 20.49
N ILE A 620 13.87 23.78 20.00
CA ILE A 620 13.11 24.81 20.73
C ILE A 620 12.28 24.21 21.85
N LEU A 621 11.54 23.14 21.57
CA LEU A 621 10.62 22.54 22.55
C LEU A 621 11.36 21.81 23.68
N LEU A 622 12.48 21.15 23.38
CA LEU A 622 13.28 20.45 24.40
C LEU A 622 14.45 21.27 24.95
N GLY A 623 14.91 22.30 24.24
CA GLY A 623 16.05 23.13 24.67
C GLY A 623 15.73 24.16 25.75
N GLY A 624 14.46 24.47 25.99
CA GLY A 624 14.03 25.40 27.04
C GLY A 624 13.89 24.75 28.43
N ASP A 625 13.52 25.55 29.44
CA ASP A 625 13.19 25.05 30.79
C ASP A 625 11.86 24.25 30.84
N LEU A 626 11.24 23.95 29.69
CA LEU A 626 10.00 23.16 29.64
C LEU A 626 10.22 21.74 30.18
N LEU A 627 11.23 21.04 29.67
CA LEU A 627 11.50 19.65 30.06
C LEU A 627 11.76 19.55 31.57
N ARG A 628 12.61 20.42 32.10
CA ARG A 628 12.88 20.50 33.55
C ARG A 628 11.64 20.81 34.38
N ARG A 629 10.77 21.72 33.91
CA ARG A 629 9.51 22.04 34.60
C ARG A 629 8.55 20.85 34.58
N LEU A 630 8.45 20.16 33.45
CA LEU A 630 7.60 19.00 33.28
C LEU A 630 8.08 17.84 34.16
N GLU A 631 9.38 17.53 34.16
CA GLU A 631 10.01 16.54 35.05
C GLU A 631 9.82 16.91 36.53
N GLY A 632 10.03 18.17 36.90
CA GLY A 632 9.83 18.65 38.26
C GLY A 632 8.38 18.48 38.75
N ARG A 633 7.40 18.75 37.89
CA ARG A 633 5.97 18.50 38.20
C ARG A 633 5.64 17.02 38.21
N GLN A 634 6.23 16.22 37.33
CA GLN A 634 6.04 14.78 37.29
C GLN A 634 6.53 14.14 38.59
N LEU A 635 7.67 14.59 39.13
CA LEU A 635 8.16 14.14 40.43
C LEU A 635 7.24 14.54 41.59
N ALA A 636 6.58 15.71 41.50
CA ALA A 636 5.66 16.19 42.52
C ALA A 636 4.28 15.50 42.48
N THR A 637 3.74 15.25 41.28
CA THR A 637 2.39 14.70 41.06
C THR A 637 2.37 13.18 40.92
N GLY A 638 3.50 12.58 40.56
CA GLY A 638 3.60 11.16 40.19
C GLY A 638 2.99 10.80 38.83
N SER A 639 2.50 11.77 38.04
CA SER A 639 1.80 11.52 36.77
C SER A 639 2.18 12.53 35.69
N TRP A 640 2.52 12.05 34.50
CA TRP A 640 2.75 12.93 33.35
C TRP A 640 1.47 13.63 32.90
N THR A 641 0.34 12.91 32.88
CA THR A 641 -0.97 13.49 32.53
C THR A 641 -1.36 14.64 33.46
N ALA A 642 -1.21 14.48 34.78
CA ALA A 642 -1.50 15.54 35.74
C ALA A 642 -0.58 16.75 35.55
N SER A 643 0.72 16.49 35.36
CA SER A 643 1.73 17.53 35.15
C SER A 643 1.47 18.36 33.88
N ALA A 644 1.16 17.70 32.77
CA ALA A 644 0.83 18.36 31.52
C ALA A 644 -0.44 19.22 31.65
N ARG A 645 -1.47 18.70 32.32
CA ARG A 645 -2.73 19.43 32.57
C ARG A 645 -2.49 20.72 33.36
N GLU A 646 -1.75 20.65 34.46
CA GLU A 646 -1.49 21.83 35.29
C GLU A 646 -0.68 22.90 34.52
N ILE A 647 0.33 22.50 33.76
CA ILE A 647 1.11 23.44 32.94
C ILE A 647 0.23 24.10 31.88
N LEU A 648 -0.67 23.35 31.24
CA LEU A 648 -1.61 23.90 30.27
C LEU A 648 -2.58 24.90 30.91
N GLN A 649 -3.10 24.58 32.11
CA GLN A 649 -3.99 25.47 32.87
C GLN A 649 -3.29 26.78 33.24
N ASP A 650 -2.05 26.71 33.74
CA ASP A 650 -1.24 27.90 34.06
C ASP A 650 -0.98 28.80 32.83
N ASN A 651 -1.03 28.20 31.64
CA ASN A 651 -0.84 28.88 30.37
C ASN A 651 -2.16 29.32 29.70
N GLY A 652 -3.32 29.13 30.33
CA GLY A 652 -4.61 29.57 29.79
C GLY A 652 -5.13 28.72 28.63
N TYR A 653 -4.82 27.42 28.63
CA TYR A 653 -5.37 26.47 27.65
C TYR A 653 -6.90 26.42 27.70
N SER A 654 -7.55 26.57 26.54
CA SER A 654 -9.00 26.73 26.42
C SER A 654 -9.72 25.53 25.80
N LYS A 655 -9.00 24.57 25.22
CA LYS A 655 -9.58 23.37 24.60
C LYS A 655 -9.85 22.28 25.65
N ASP A 656 -10.68 21.31 25.29
CA ASP A 656 -10.95 20.13 26.11
C ASP A 656 -9.76 19.17 26.08
N PHE A 657 -8.99 19.15 27.16
CA PHE A 657 -7.77 18.35 27.28
C PHE A 657 -8.03 16.83 27.21
N ASP A 658 -9.14 16.35 27.80
CA ASP A 658 -9.45 14.92 27.82
C ASP A 658 -9.89 14.42 26.43
N ARG A 659 -10.58 15.28 25.67
CA ARG A 659 -10.90 15.04 24.27
C ARG A 659 -9.65 14.97 23.40
N GLU A 660 -8.69 15.87 23.59
CA GLU A 660 -7.44 15.87 22.80
C GLU A 660 -6.55 14.67 23.12
N ILE A 661 -6.46 14.23 24.38
CA ILE A 661 -5.78 12.98 24.73
C ILE A 661 -6.42 11.80 24.01
N SER A 662 -7.75 11.70 24.07
CA SER A 662 -8.49 10.60 23.44
C SER A 662 -8.25 10.55 21.93
N ARG A 663 -8.04 11.71 21.29
CA ARG A 663 -7.74 11.84 19.87
C ARG A 663 -6.31 11.41 19.53
N LEU A 664 -5.31 11.78 20.33
CA LEU A 664 -3.90 11.48 20.06
C LEU A 664 -3.44 10.11 20.58
N LYS A 665 -4.13 9.53 21.56
CA LYS A 665 -3.79 8.23 22.17
C LYS A 665 -3.57 7.11 21.14
N PRO A 666 -4.40 6.92 20.09
CA PRO A 666 -4.18 5.88 19.09
C PRO A 666 -2.89 6.05 18.28
N GLU A 667 -2.37 7.28 18.18
CA GLU A 667 -1.17 7.62 17.42
C GLU A 667 0.10 7.63 18.31
N ALA A 668 -0.06 7.67 19.64
CA ALA A 668 1.02 7.89 20.60
C ALA A 668 2.21 6.92 20.46
N LEU A 669 1.93 5.67 20.12
CA LEU A 669 2.91 4.60 19.92
C LEU A 669 3.15 4.27 18.45
N LYS A 670 2.73 5.10 17.50
CA LYS A 670 3.06 4.94 16.07
C LYS A 670 4.39 5.63 15.72
N PRO A 671 5.12 5.18 14.68
CA PRO A 671 6.38 5.78 14.30
C PRO A 671 6.18 7.24 13.89
N ARG A 672 7.20 8.08 14.06
CA ARG A 672 7.19 9.43 13.49
C ARG A 672 7.06 9.32 11.96
N ARG A 673 6.18 10.13 11.38
CA ARG A 673 6.09 10.28 9.93
C ARG A 673 7.08 11.33 9.47
N ALA A 674 7.75 11.08 8.35
CA ALA A 674 8.61 12.08 7.72
C ALA A 674 7.77 13.15 6.99
N LEU A 675 8.39 14.28 6.68
CA LEU A 675 7.76 15.31 5.87
C LEU A 675 7.43 14.74 4.47
N PRO A 676 6.18 14.80 4.01
CA PRO A 676 5.77 14.16 2.78
C PRO A 676 6.16 15.02 1.57
N THR A 677 6.33 14.38 0.41
CA THR A 677 6.86 15.03 -0.80
C THR A 677 5.88 14.98 -1.97
N LEU A 678 5.66 16.12 -2.62
CA LEU A 678 4.99 16.19 -3.92
C LEU A 678 6.01 16.10 -5.05
N HIS A 679 5.83 15.12 -5.93
CA HIS A 679 6.59 14.91 -7.15
C HIS A 679 5.74 15.30 -8.36
N VAL A 680 6.13 16.37 -9.06
CA VAL A 680 5.45 16.81 -10.29
C VAL A 680 6.20 16.27 -11.51
N LEU A 681 5.58 15.31 -12.21
CA LEU A 681 6.12 14.77 -13.45
C LEU A 681 5.64 15.61 -14.62
N THR A 682 6.55 16.32 -15.27
CA THR A 682 6.28 17.17 -16.43
C THR A 682 7.28 16.88 -17.55
N THR A 683 6.83 17.00 -18.80
CA THR A 683 7.66 16.83 -20.00
C THR A 683 7.83 18.12 -20.80
N GLN A 684 7.03 19.17 -20.57
CA GLN A 684 6.87 20.24 -21.58
C GLN A 684 6.68 21.69 -21.09
N SER A 685 7.03 22.06 -19.85
CA SER A 685 6.89 23.48 -19.46
C SER A 685 7.73 23.92 -18.25
N ALA A 686 8.61 24.89 -18.49
CA ALA A 686 9.30 25.65 -17.44
C ALA A 686 8.29 26.54 -16.70
N GLY A 687 8.41 26.65 -15.37
CA GLY A 687 7.61 27.56 -14.55
C GLY A 687 6.21 27.07 -14.14
N MET A 688 5.72 25.93 -14.62
CA MET A 688 4.40 25.41 -14.18
C MET A 688 4.41 24.93 -12.73
N THR A 689 5.48 24.26 -12.31
CA THR A 689 5.63 23.78 -10.92
C THR A 689 5.75 24.95 -9.96
N GLU A 690 6.67 25.88 -10.22
CA GLU A 690 6.97 27.01 -9.33
C GLU A 690 5.91 28.13 -9.41
N GLY A 691 5.35 28.39 -10.60
CA GLY A 691 4.43 29.51 -10.82
C GLY A 691 2.97 29.18 -10.50
N TYR A 692 2.46 28.01 -10.90
CA TYR A 692 1.05 27.66 -10.73
C TYR A 692 0.84 26.69 -9.58
N ILE A 693 1.37 25.47 -9.68
CA ILE A 693 1.06 24.37 -8.76
C ILE A 693 1.42 24.74 -7.32
N ARG A 694 2.63 25.27 -7.12
CA ARG A 694 3.08 25.75 -5.82
C ARG A 694 2.14 26.81 -5.25
N THR A 695 1.88 27.88 -6.01
CA THR A 695 1.01 29.00 -5.58
C THR A 695 -0.39 28.51 -5.22
N TRP A 696 -0.98 27.66 -6.06
CA TRP A 696 -2.31 27.10 -5.83
C TRP A 696 -2.38 26.26 -4.56
N LEU A 697 -1.39 25.40 -4.32
CA LEU A 697 -1.34 24.59 -3.11
C LEU A 697 -1.09 25.45 -1.88
N GLU A 698 -0.10 26.33 -1.90
CA GLU A 698 0.21 27.22 -0.77
C GLU A 698 -1.00 28.09 -0.39
N GLU A 699 -1.67 28.71 -1.37
CA GLU A 699 -2.85 29.53 -1.12
C GLU A 699 -4.03 28.72 -0.58
N SER A 700 -4.38 27.61 -1.23
CA SER A 700 -5.52 26.78 -0.81
C SER A 700 -5.28 26.14 0.55
N MET A 701 -4.08 25.63 0.82
CA MET A 701 -3.74 25.06 2.13
C MET A 701 -3.71 26.13 3.23
N ALA A 702 -3.23 27.34 2.94
CA ALA A 702 -3.26 28.44 3.90
C ALA A 702 -4.71 28.82 4.26
N LEU A 703 -5.60 28.91 3.26
CA LEU A 703 -7.03 29.16 3.49
C LEU A 703 -7.69 28.04 4.29
N PHE A 704 -7.37 26.78 3.98
CA PHE A 704 -7.83 25.62 4.74
C PHE A 704 -7.39 25.70 6.20
N ASN A 705 -6.11 25.98 6.47
CA ASN A 705 -5.58 26.08 7.83
C ASN A 705 -6.23 27.24 8.62
N ILE A 706 -6.48 28.39 7.98
CA ILE A 706 -7.21 29.51 8.60
C ILE A 706 -8.64 29.10 8.95
N ALA A 707 -9.31 28.38 8.05
CA ALA A 707 -10.67 27.90 8.27
C ALA A 707 -10.74 26.90 9.44
N GLU A 708 -9.79 25.97 9.51
CA GLU A 708 -9.70 24.97 10.57
C GLU A 708 -9.40 25.63 11.93
N ASP A 709 -8.41 26.52 11.99
CA ASP A 709 -8.02 27.21 13.24
C ASP A 709 -9.12 28.11 13.81
N LEU A 710 -9.91 28.75 12.94
CA LEU A 710 -11.02 29.63 13.32
C LEU A 710 -12.37 28.91 13.42
N GLY A 711 -12.44 27.61 13.11
CA GLY A 711 -13.68 26.83 13.10
C GLY A 711 -14.72 27.33 12.09
N LEU A 712 -14.28 27.77 10.91
CA LEU A 712 -15.12 28.42 9.90
C LEU A 712 -15.71 27.45 8.86
N HIS A 713 -15.43 26.15 8.94
CA HIS A 713 -15.91 25.16 7.95
C HIS A 713 -17.43 25.17 7.78
N GLU A 714 -18.21 25.22 8.86
CA GLU A 714 -19.68 25.30 8.80
C GLU A 714 -20.15 26.62 8.13
N PRO A 715 -19.73 27.82 8.59
CA PRO A 715 -20.05 29.08 7.90
C PRO A 715 -19.67 29.12 6.42
N ILE A 716 -18.51 28.55 6.06
CA ILE A 716 -18.05 28.48 4.67
C ILE A 716 -18.99 27.58 3.85
N ALA A 717 -19.30 26.38 4.35
CA ALA A 717 -20.20 25.45 3.67
C ALA A 717 -21.62 26.03 3.48
N GLU A 718 -22.14 26.77 4.47
CA GLU A 718 -23.42 27.47 4.35
C GLU A 718 -23.38 28.53 3.24
N ARG A 719 -22.27 29.28 3.17
CA ARG A 719 -22.06 30.33 2.16
C ARG A 719 -21.92 29.72 0.76
N GLU A 720 -21.18 28.63 0.61
CA GLU A 720 -21.06 27.88 -0.64
C GLU A 720 -22.40 27.31 -1.12
N ALA A 721 -23.17 26.69 -0.21
CA ALA A 721 -24.49 26.17 -0.53
C ALA A 721 -25.43 27.30 -0.99
N PHE A 722 -25.37 28.46 -0.33
CA PHE A 722 -26.13 29.65 -0.73
C PHE A 722 -25.77 30.11 -2.15
N PHE A 723 -24.48 30.28 -2.46
CA PHE A 723 -24.06 30.71 -3.80
C PHE A 723 -24.34 29.65 -4.87
N THR A 724 -24.18 28.37 -4.55
CA THR A 724 -24.51 27.27 -5.47
C THR A 724 -25.99 27.29 -5.85
N ALA A 725 -26.88 27.40 -4.86
CA ALA A 725 -28.31 27.51 -5.11
C ALA A 725 -28.66 28.75 -5.95
N ARG A 726 -27.98 29.87 -5.72
CA ARG A 726 -28.15 31.12 -6.48
C ARG A 726 -27.69 30.98 -7.92
N ILE A 727 -26.49 30.43 -8.16
CA ILE A 727 -25.94 30.18 -9.50
C ILE A 727 -26.87 29.26 -10.28
N LEU A 728 -27.31 28.16 -9.67
CA LEU A 728 -28.24 27.22 -10.30
C LEU A 728 -29.59 27.88 -10.64
N GLY A 729 -30.15 28.65 -9.71
CA GLY A 729 -31.44 29.31 -9.91
C GLY A 729 -31.40 30.42 -10.97
N LEU A 730 -30.31 31.21 -11.03
CA LEU A 730 -30.11 32.21 -12.08
C LEU A 730 -29.81 31.53 -13.42
N GLY A 731 -28.95 30.51 -13.43
CA GLY A 731 -28.55 29.79 -14.63
C GLY A 731 -29.71 29.09 -15.30
N GLU A 732 -30.60 28.45 -14.53
CA GLU A 732 -31.84 27.88 -15.09
C GLU A 732 -32.70 28.95 -15.77
N LYS A 733 -32.84 30.15 -15.18
CA LYS A 733 -33.60 31.24 -15.79
C LYS A 733 -32.96 31.72 -17.09
N VAL A 734 -31.65 31.93 -17.09
CA VAL A 734 -30.89 32.34 -18.28
C VAL A 734 -31.01 31.31 -19.40
N ILE A 735 -30.82 30.02 -19.09
CA ILE A 735 -30.95 28.91 -20.05
C ILE A 735 -32.35 28.88 -20.68
N ARG A 736 -33.39 29.04 -19.87
CA ARG A 736 -34.78 29.08 -20.35
C ARG A 736 -35.03 30.28 -21.25
N GLU A 737 -34.58 31.47 -20.84
CA GLU A 737 -34.76 32.71 -21.61
C GLU A 737 -34.03 32.67 -22.96
N LEU A 738 -32.84 32.06 -23.00
CA LEU A 738 -32.06 31.86 -24.21
C LEU A 738 -32.60 30.73 -25.12
N GLY A 739 -33.62 30.00 -24.69
CA GLY A 739 -34.25 28.93 -25.47
C GLY A 739 -33.40 27.66 -25.63
N ILE A 740 -32.36 27.48 -24.80
CA ILE A 740 -31.39 26.37 -24.89
C ILE A 740 -31.69 25.22 -23.91
N TRP A 741 -32.89 25.21 -23.32
CA TRP A 741 -33.30 24.17 -22.35
C TRP A 741 -33.24 22.75 -22.92
N ILE A 742 -33.39 22.60 -24.24
CA ILE A 742 -33.33 21.30 -24.91
C ILE A 742 -31.97 20.60 -24.71
N GLU A 743 -30.88 21.38 -24.53
CA GLU A 743 -29.56 20.83 -24.24
C GLU A 743 -29.48 20.24 -22.82
N VAL A 744 -30.21 20.83 -21.86
CA VAL A 744 -30.34 20.28 -20.50
C VAL A 744 -31.07 18.95 -20.56
N GLU A 745 -32.16 18.85 -21.32
CA GLU A 745 -32.92 17.61 -21.51
C GLU A 745 -32.08 16.53 -22.21
N ALA A 746 -31.33 16.91 -23.26
CA ALA A 746 -30.41 16.02 -23.94
C ALA A 746 -29.32 15.50 -22.98
N LEU A 747 -28.68 16.37 -22.21
CA LEU A 747 -27.68 15.97 -21.20
C LEU A 747 -28.28 15.05 -20.13
N CYS A 748 -29.52 15.31 -19.68
CA CYS A 748 -30.20 14.42 -18.74
C CYS A 748 -30.48 13.04 -19.34
N ALA A 749 -30.90 12.98 -20.61
CA ALA A 749 -31.22 11.74 -21.30
C ALA A 749 -29.96 10.92 -21.64
N ASP A 750 -28.96 11.58 -22.23
CA ASP A 750 -27.74 10.94 -22.74
C ASP A 750 -26.80 10.52 -21.61
N GLU A 751 -26.65 11.36 -20.59
CA GLU A 751 -25.69 11.13 -19.50
C GLU A 751 -26.34 10.65 -18.19
N GLN A 752 -27.68 10.52 -18.14
CA GLN A 752 -28.44 10.11 -16.95
C GLN A 752 -28.10 10.92 -15.68
N ILE A 753 -27.83 12.22 -15.86
CA ILE A 753 -27.55 13.15 -14.76
C ILE A 753 -28.82 13.88 -14.33
N SER A 754 -28.82 14.41 -13.09
CA SER A 754 -29.94 15.22 -12.61
C SER A 754 -30.04 16.52 -13.42
N GLN A 755 -31.25 17.08 -13.51
CA GLN A 755 -31.50 18.38 -14.16
C GLN A 755 -30.58 19.47 -13.59
N THR A 756 -30.36 19.48 -12.28
CA THR A 756 -29.45 20.42 -11.61
C THR A 756 -28.00 20.27 -12.10
N ALA A 757 -27.52 19.03 -12.25
CA ALA A 757 -26.18 18.76 -12.74
C ALA A 757 -26.04 19.11 -14.24
N ALA A 758 -27.08 18.87 -15.04
CA ALA A 758 -27.13 19.25 -16.45
C ALA A 758 -27.12 20.78 -16.61
N VAL A 759 -27.89 21.51 -15.81
CA VAL A 759 -27.87 22.99 -15.76
C VAL A 759 -26.47 23.50 -15.42
N LEU A 760 -25.85 23.00 -14.34
CA LEU A 760 -24.51 23.41 -13.94
C LEU A 760 -23.47 23.14 -15.04
N ARG A 761 -23.56 21.97 -15.68
CA ARG A 761 -22.65 21.58 -16.76
C ARG A 761 -22.80 22.46 -17.98
N LEU A 762 -24.02 22.85 -18.32
CA LEU A 762 -24.28 23.77 -19.42
C LEU A 762 -23.76 25.18 -19.12
N ILE A 763 -23.96 25.69 -17.89
CA ILE A 763 -23.35 26.94 -17.41
C ILE A 763 -21.82 26.88 -17.58
N ASN A 764 -21.17 25.80 -17.14
CA ASN A 764 -19.71 25.69 -17.20
C ASN A 764 -19.15 25.57 -18.63
N ARG A 765 -19.95 25.15 -19.61
CA ARG A 765 -19.51 24.96 -21.01
C ARG A 765 -19.84 26.11 -21.94
N ASN A 766 -20.83 26.93 -21.60
CA ASN A 766 -21.34 27.95 -22.49
C ASN A 766 -21.04 29.35 -21.95
N ARG A 767 -20.06 30.02 -22.56
CA ARG A 767 -19.59 31.35 -22.16
C ARG A 767 -20.69 32.41 -22.18
N LEU A 768 -21.63 32.33 -23.12
CA LEU A 768 -22.74 33.30 -23.20
C LEU A 768 -23.64 33.20 -21.96
N ILE A 769 -23.88 31.98 -21.45
CA ILE A 769 -24.61 31.78 -20.19
C ILE A 769 -23.82 32.34 -19.02
N GLN A 770 -22.50 32.11 -18.97
CA GLN A 770 -21.64 32.61 -17.90
C GLN A 770 -21.65 34.13 -17.83
N ASP A 771 -21.56 34.82 -18.97
CA ASP A 771 -21.56 36.28 -19.05
C ASP A 771 -22.90 36.86 -18.56
N GLU A 772 -24.03 36.34 -19.03
CA GLU A 772 -25.37 36.77 -18.60
C GLU A 772 -25.65 36.46 -17.13
N LEU A 773 -25.26 35.26 -16.67
CA LEU A 773 -25.38 34.85 -15.28
C LEU A 773 -24.55 35.75 -14.35
N SER A 774 -23.33 36.11 -14.76
CA SER A 774 -22.46 37.00 -14.00
C SER A 774 -23.04 38.41 -13.90
N CYS A 775 -23.59 38.92 -15.01
CA CYS A 775 -24.27 40.21 -15.04
C CYS A 775 -25.48 40.24 -14.09
N LEU A 776 -26.37 39.26 -14.20
CA LEU A 776 -27.55 39.15 -13.34
C LEU A 776 -27.18 38.92 -11.88
N GLY A 777 -26.16 38.10 -11.61
CA GLY A 777 -25.67 37.83 -10.26
C GLY A 777 -25.20 39.12 -9.57
N ALA A 778 -24.39 39.92 -10.26
CA ALA A 778 -23.88 41.20 -9.78
C ALA A 778 -25.00 42.24 -9.59
N LEU A 779 -25.95 42.33 -10.53
CA LEU A 779 -27.11 43.23 -10.40
C LEU A 779 -27.99 42.86 -9.20
N LEU A 780 -28.22 41.56 -8.97
CA LEU A 780 -29.00 41.09 -7.83
C LEU A 780 -28.29 41.42 -6.51
N GLU A 781 -26.97 41.24 -6.44
CA GLU A 781 -26.17 41.56 -5.24
C GLU A 781 -26.14 43.06 -4.96
N PHE A 782 -26.03 43.88 -6.02
CA PHE A 782 -26.13 45.33 -5.89
C PHE A 782 -27.48 45.78 -5.36
N ASP A 783 -28.59 45.23 -5.87
CA ASP A 783 -29.95 45.53 -5.40
C ASP A 783 -30.16 45.11 -3.93
N GLU A 784 -29.73 43.92 -3.56
CA GLU A 784 -29.78 43.42 -2.18
C GLU A 784 -29.00 44.33 -1.21
N THR A 785 -27.83 44.80 -1.65
CA THR A 785 -26.98 45.73 -0.89
C THR A 785 -27.65 47.09 -0.72
N GLN A 786 -28.27 47.63 -1.77
CA GLN A 786 -29.00 48.91 -1.73
C GLN A 786 -30.25 48.84 -0.84
N GLN A 787 -30.93 47.68 -0.82
CA GLN A 787 -32.14 47.48 -0.03
C GLN A 787 -31.87 47.10 1.44
N GLY A 788 -30.60 47.04 1.87
CA GLY A 788 -30.23 46.66 3.23
C GLY A 788 -30.57 45.20 3.59
N ARG A 789 -30.88 44.37 2.59
CA ARG A 789 -31.13 42.93 2.75
C ARG A 789 -29.79 42.21 2.78
N LYS A 790 -28.97 42.47 3.79
CA LYS A 790 -27.79 41.64 4.04
C LYS A 790 -28.23 40.31 4.64
N LYS A 791 -27.83 39.20 4.02
CA LYS A 791 -27.67 37.93 4.71
C LYS A 791 -26.20 37.75 5.02
#